data_AF-A0A915MC57-F1
#
_entry.id   AF-A0A915MC57-F1
#
_cell.length_a   1.000
_cell.length_b   1.000
_cell.length_c   1.000
_cell.angle_alpha   90.00
_cell.angle_beta   90.00
_cell.angle_gamma   90.00
#
_symmetry.space_group_name_H-M   'P 1'
#
loop_
_entity.id
_entity.type
_entity.pdbx_description
1 polymer ?
#
loop_
_entity_poly.entity_id
_entity_poly.type
_entity_poly.pdbx_seq_one_letter_code
_entity_poly.pdbx_strand_id
1 'polypeptide(L)'
;MEILNPIAKKHKNVLINSFGIMWIYRTNKHDHHHSIKNIDQCQCTFVYSSQQLYAAKLLLKLKTLSFNSIICSISETLKDCVNKTSGKTTSFYSLEVSLLELLHECVRQVTTTELRESWNSLQTLFNESTLSIMPARASFLQFMILVEFVRRVGQTIFEDRHISKTILDVCQRLTEAVNSIVGWQLESTTWLKRTLVVRQDAASQKSIPDLSPVLDQKALSSVSTTLALSASTLPSEASSMRGSTISLSGQSGIPSSNRIPSSLDIQSTFSGTTIEGSGVGKKQTSSSLRSSIKDHSGINKKDPSDSTQAIFLLAENLTELVDSITRNEDKDKLLPTLQAVWNNTLPYLKSKSAKNVRSFLASSQLLASMSSFNYMRPIWKKNAMELLWDNSFFKMDIHALKSWLVVIDNLMTNDKTSFKELLARITTSTSTTFSTLITSKEQEYEMRAQYLKRLAFVILSSTRDQYSGQLNEIHERLTENLRLCQAPVIHSQVFTCYRVLLVRMSPHCFVSVWPSMITEMVQILAQIEQHLLTSPSNLAAFDEQQRSARDDQLLQLFLAGCKLLETLCILPSGYVPQFQMCKWTFVSPIGSVNKRIKNNYPPTSTNSNDLFVPYSVRLNQLLNAKYGELSQEDLEIRSISLFNNSLSSHIGEDLTGSLPLRVAIARIEQSLCVDFAEHWQL
;
A
#
# COMPACT_ATOMS: atom_id res chain seq x y z
N MET A 1 13.18 -16.41 -46.35
CA MET A 1 12.15 -15.51 -46.92
C MET A 1 11.48 -16.12 -48.14
N GLU A 2 12.24 -16.60 -49.12
CA GLU A 2 11.73 -17.14 -50.39
C GLU A 2 10.70 -18.27 -50.24
N ILE A 3 10.87 -19.17 -49.26
CA ILE A 3 9.90 -20.24 -48.96
C ILE A 3 8.62 -19.70 -48.27
N LEU A 4 8.72 -18.63 -47.49
CA LEU A 4 7.60 -18.11 -46.68
C LEU A 4 6.65 -17.21 -47.49
N ASN A 5 7.15 -16.46 -48.47
CA ASN A 5 6.31 -15.56 -49.28
C ASN A 5 5.20 -16.31 -50.08
N PRO A 6 5.45 -17.46 -50.75
CA PRO A 6 4.40 -18.23 -51.43
C PRO A 6 3.36 -18.80 -50.47
N ILE A 7 3.80 -19.25 -49.29
CA ILE A 7 2.91 -19.81 -48.25
C ILE A 7 2.04 -18.71 -47.67
N ALA A 8 2.61 -17.54 -47.34
CA ALA A 8 1.87 -16.37 -46.88
C ALA A 8 0.82 -15.91 -47.90
N LYS A 9 1.11 -16.00 -49.21
CA LYS A 9 0.18 -15.65 -50.29
C LYS A 9 -1.02 -16.60 -50.42
N LYS A 10 -0.89 -17.89 -50.07
CA LYS A 10 -1.98 -18.88 -50.18
C LYS A 10 -2.66 -19.24 -48.85
N HIS A 11 -1.94 -19.16 -47.73
CA HIS A 11 -2.37 -19.67 -46.43
C HIS A 11 -2.07 -18.68 -45.28
N LYS A 12 -2.38 -17.39 -45.47
CA LYS A 12 -2.10 -16.29 -44.53
C LYS A 12 -2.42 -16.61 -43.06
N ASN A 13 -3.63 -17.10 -42.76
CA ASN A 13 -4.09 -17.36 -41.40
C ASN A 13 -3.35 -18.55 -40.76
N VAL A 14 -3.06 -19.61 -41.53
CA VAL A 14 -2.30 -20.77 -41.05
C VAL A 14 -0.87 -20.38 -40.69
N LEU A 15 -0.24 -19.53 -41.51
CA LEU A 15 1.10 -19.01 -41.26
C LEU A 15 1.14 -18.14 -40.00
N ILE A 16 0.22 -17.18 -39.85
CA ILE A 16 0.15 -16.31 -38.66
C ILE A 16 -0.11 -17.12 -37.39
N ASN A 17 -1.01 -18.12 -37.44
CA ASN A 17 -1.27 -19.00 -36.29
C ASN A 17 -0.06 -19.89 -35.96
N SER A 18 0.73 -20.29 -36.97
CA SER A 18 2.01 -20.98 -36.76
C SER A 18 3.05 -20.08 -36.08
N PHE A 19 3.08 -18.78 -36.39
CA PHE A 19 3.90 -17.80 -35.67
C PHE A 19 3.43 -17.63 -34.22
N GLY A 20 2.12 -17.61 -33.96
CA GLY A 20 1.55 -17.61 -32.61
C GLY A 20 1.91 -18.85 -31.79
N ILE A 21 1.89 -20.04 -32.41
CA ILE A 21 2.36 -21.28 -31.77
C ILE A 21 3.87 -21.23 -31.49
N MET A 22 4.67 -20.76 -32.45
CA MET A 22 6.11 -20.59 -32.27
C MET A 22 6.45 -19.59 -31.14
N TRP A 23 5.61 -18.58 -30.93
CA TRP A 23 5.76 -17.61 -29.84
C TRP A 23 5.69 -18.29 -28.47
N ILE A 24 4.70 -19.16 -28.24
CA ILE A 24 4.51 -19.96 -27.01
C ILE A 24 5.75 -20.79 -26.70
N TYR A 25 6.24 -21.56 -27.68
CA TYR A 25 7.41 -22.44 -27.51
C TYR A 25 8.72 -21.69 -27.25
N ARG A 26 8.76 -20.37 -27.51
CA ARG A 26 9.93 -19.51 -27.26
C ARG A 26 9.88 -18.82 -25.89
N THR A 27 8.71 -18.68 -25.26
CA THR A 27 8.57 -18.20 -23.88
C THR A 27 9.23 -19.17 -22.90
N ASN A 28 8.78 -20.44 -22.92
CA ASN A 28 9.14 -21.46 -21.90
C ASN A 28 10.63 -21.82 -21.78
N LYS A 29 11.51 -21.34 -22.67
CA LYS A 29 12.95 -21.63 -22.63
C LYS A 29 13.77 -20.66 -21.75
N HIS A 30 13.20 -19.55 -21.31
CA HIS A 30 13.94 -18.52 -20.55
C HIS A 30 13.56 -18.41 -19.07
N ASP A 31 12.40 -18.93 -18.65
CA ASP A 31 11.85 -18.73 -17.30
C ASP A 31 12.62 -19.43 -16.18
N HIS A 32 13.57 -20.33 -16.49
CA HIS A 32 14.42 -20.99 -15.49
C HIS A 32 15.61 -20.14 -14.99
N HIS A 33 15.91 -18.99 -15.60
CA HIS A 33 17.08 -18.18 -15.20
C HIS A 33 16.79 -16.82 -14.55
N HIS A 34 15.52 -16.40 -14.42
CA HIS A 34 15.17 -15.11 -13.80
C HIS A 34 14.68 -15.19 -12.34
N SER A 35 14.87 -16.31 -11.65
CA SER A 35 14.48 -16.50 -10.25
C SER A 35 15.46 -15.85 -9.23
N ILE A 36 15.83 -14.57 -9.44
CA ILE A 36 16.52 -13.76 -8.42
C ILE A 36 16.06 -12.28 -8.49
N LYS A 37 14.90 -11.99 -7.89
CA LYS A 37 14.72 -10.91 -6.88
C LYS A 37 13.26 -10.79 -6.45
N ASN A 38 13.07 -10.75 -5.13
CA ASN A 38 11.77 -10.52 -4.51
C ASN A 38 11.31 -9.08 -4.78
N ILE A 39 10.25 -8.92 -5.59
CA ILE A 39 9.21 -7.87 -5.55
C ILE A 39 8.37 -7.92 -6.86
N ASP A 40 8.93 -8.30 -8.01
CA ASP A 40 8.32 -7.99 -9.32
C ASP A 40 7.25 -8.98 -9.85
N GLN A 41 6.99 -10.10 -9.16
CA GLN A 41 6.10 -11.19 -9.62
C GLN A 41 4.61 -10.83 -9.86
N CYS A 42 4.16 -9.61 -9.56
CA CYS A 42 2.76 -9.18 -9.71
C CYS A 42 2.57 -7.99 -10.67
N GLN A 43 3.61 -7.57 -11.40
CA GLN A 43 3.49 -6.56 -12.46
C GLN A 43 3.29 -7.22 -13.83
N CYS A 44 2.49 -6.59 -14.70
CA CYS A 44 2.33 -7.02 -16.08
C CYS A 44 3.62 -6.79 -16.88
N THR A 45 4.46 -7.81 -17.04
CA THR A 45 5.63 -7.70 -17.91
C THR A 45 5.22 -7.79 -19.38
N PHE A 46 5.64 -6.83 -20.19
CA PHE A 46 5.49 -6.84 -21.66
C PHE A 46 6.87 -6.91 -22.34
N VAL A 47 7.78 -7.67 -21.73
CA VAL A 47 9.15 -7.91 -22.20
C VAL A 47 9.20 -9.27 -22.86
N TYR A 48 9.76 -9.33 -24.08
CA TYR A 48 9.83 -10.54 -24.89
C TYR A 48 11.28 -10.97 -25.12
N SER A 49 11.51 -12.27 -25.21
CA SER A 49 12.84 -12.84 -25.49
C SER A 49 13.38 -12.40 -26.85
N SER A 50 14.71 -12.36 -27.01
CA SER A 50 15.36 -12.01 -28.28
C SER A 50 14.89 -12.89 -29.46
N GLN A 51 14.47 -14.12 -29.19
CA GLN A 51 13.92 -15.04 -30.20
C GLN A 51 12.48 -14.71 -30.61
N GLN A 52 11.67 -14.15 -29.71
CA GLN A 52 10.33 -13.61 -30.02
C GLN A 52 10.45 -12.28 -30.78
N LEU A 53 11.34 -11.39 -30.35
CA LEU A 53 11.64 -10.13 -31.07
C LEU A 53 12.08 -10.40 -32.52
N TYR A 54 12.91 -11.43 -32.75
CA TYR A 54 13.28 -11.86 -34.10
C TYR A 54 12.11 -12.42 -34.91
N ALA A 55 11.16 -13.12 -34.27
CA ALA A 55 9.97 -13.65 -34.94
C ALA A 55 9.06 -12.53 -35.47
N ALA A 56 8.81 -11.48 -34.67
CA ALA A 56 8.07 -10.30 -35.11
C ALA A 56 8.79 -9.59 -36.28
N LYS A 57 10.10 -9.37 -36.17
CA LYS A 57 10.94 -8.79 -37.24
C LYS A 57 10.90 -9.62 -38.53
N LEU A 58 10.84 -10.95 -38.43
CA LEU A 58 10.75 -11.84 -39.59
C LEU A 58 9.38 -11.74 -40.26
N LEU A 59 8.30 -11.68 -39.48
CA LEU A 59 6.93 -11.55 -39.99
C LEU A 59 6.75 -10.22 -40.74
N LEU A 60 7.18 -9.10 -40.16
CA LEU A 60 7.08 -7.77 -40.78
C LEU A 60 7.94 -7.61 -42.05
N LYS A 61 9.01 -8.40 -42.22
CA LYS A 61 9.85 -8.38 -43.43
C LYS A 61 9.25 -9.16 -44.62
N LEU A 62 8.12 -9.86 -44.46
CA LEU A 62 7.48 -10.61 -45.53
C LEU A 62 6.76 -9.68 -46.51
N LYS A 63 7.38 -9.43 -47.68
CA LYS A 63 6.85 -8.55 -48.75
C LYS A 63 5.41 -8.87 -49.21
N THR A 64 4.89 -10.05 -48.90
CA THR A 64 3.54 -10.51 -49.25
C THR A 64 2.48 -10.25 -48.19
N LEU A 65 2.83 -9.78 -46.99
CA LEU A 65 1.89 -9.47 -45.91
C LEU A 65 2.02 -8.00 -45.52
N SER A 66 0.99 -7.21 -45.79
CA SER A 66 0.87 -5.88 -45.20
C SER A 66 0.53 -5.98 -43.71
N PHE A 67 0.89 -4.97 -42.93
CA PHE A 67 0.58 -4.93 -41.50
C PHE A 67 -0.94 -5.03 -41.22
N ASN A 68 -1.76 -4.37 -42.05
CA ASN A 68 -3.23 -4.48 -42.00
C ASN A 68 -3.72 -5.92 -42.23
N SER A 69 -3.07 -6.67 -43.14
CA SER A 69 -3.40 -8.08 -43.38
C SER A 69 -3.13 -8.95 -42.14
N ILE A 70 -2.05 -8.65 -41.40
CA ILE A 70 -1.71 -9.33 -40.15
C ILE A 70 -2.78 -9.05 -39.08
N ILE A 71 -3.14 -7.77 -38.88
CA ILE A 71 -4.18 -7.37 -37.91
C ILE A 71 -5.52 -8.05 -38.21
N CYS A 72 -5.99 -8.02 -39.47
CA CYS A 72 -7.25 -8.63 -39.86
C CYS A 72 -7.25 -10.15 -39.63
N SER A 73 -6.16 -10.86 -40.00
CA SER A 73 -6.02 -12.30 -39.77
C SER A 73 -5.94 -12.67 -38.27
N ILE A 74 -5.40 -11.79 -37.43
CA ILE A 74 -5.46 -11.95 -35.98
C ILE A 74 -6.90 -11.76 -35.48
N SER A 75 -7.62 -10.69 -35.90
CA SER A 75 -9.03 -10.47 -35.53
C SER A 75 -9.93 -11.65 -35.93
N GLU A 76 -9.78 -12.15 -37.18
CA GLU A 76 -10.45 -13.36 -37.66
C GLU A 76 -10.21 -14.56 -36.72
N THR A 77 -8.97 -14.78 -36.29
CA THR A 77 -8.61 -15.90 -35.41
C THR A 77 -9.13 -15.70 -33.98
N LEU A 78 -9.12 -14.48 -33.44
CA LEU A 78 -9.66 -14.17 -32.11
C LEU A 78 -11.16 -14.44 -32.04
N LYS A 79 -11.94 -14.04 -33.05
CA LYS A 79 -13.37 -14.40 -33.18
C LYS A 79 -13.58 -15.92 -33.17
N ASP A 80 -12.78 -16.63 -33.95
CA ASP A 80 -12.83 -18.08 -34.05
C ASP A 80 -12.53 -18.79 -32.72
N CYS A 81 -11.61 -18.24 -31.91
CA CYS A 81 -11.34 -18.73 -30.55
C CYS A 81 -12.54 -18.54 -29.62
N VAL A 82 -13.14 -17.34 -29.59
CA VAL A 82 -14.32 -17.02 -28.75
C VAL A 82 -15.52 -17.91 -29.10
N ASN A 83 -15.72 -18.24 -30.38
CA ASN A 83 -16.81 -19.11 -30.82
C ASN A 83 -16.58 -20.60 -30.49
N LYS A 84 -15.32 -21.06 -30.39
CA LYS A 84 -14.97 -22.47 -30.14
C LYS A 84 -15.03 -22.88 -28.67
N THR A 85 -15.16 -21.93 -27.73
CA THR A 85 -15.25 -22.17 -26.28
C THR A 85 -16.45 -23.03 -25.83
N SER A 86 -17.38 -23.37 -26.73
CA SER A 86 -18.48 -24.32 -26.50
C SER A 86 -18.10 -25.80 -26.75
N GLY A 87 -17.03 -26.06 -27.53
CA GLY A 87 -16.66 -27.41 -27.99
C GLY A 87 -15.47 -28.01 -27.24
N LYS A 88 -15.63 -29.23 -26.73
CA LYS A 88 -14.57 -30.00 -26.04
C LYS A 88 -13.37 -30.31 -26.98
N THR A 89 -12.38 -29.43 -27.04
CA THR A 89 -11.04 -29.76 -27.55
C THR A 89 -9.96 -29.12 -26.68
N THR A 90 -9.00 -29.94 -26.26
CA THR A 90 -7.91 -29.57 -25.35
C THR A 90 -6.78 -28.88 -26.11
N SER A 91 -6.86 -27.56 -26.30
CA SER A 91 -5.66 -26.76 -26.60
C SER A 91 -5.03 -26.32 -25.28
N PHE A 92 -3.86 -26.86 -24.95
CA PHE A 92 -3.17 -26.61 -23.68
C PHE A 92 -2.59 -25.19 -23.52
N TYR A 93 -2.77 -24.32 -24.52
CA TYR A 93 -2.24 -22.94 -24.54
C TYR A 93 -3.22 -21.97 -25.19
N SER A 94 -3.34 -20.78 -24.61
CA SER A 94 -4.18 -19.67 -25.10
C SER A 94 -3.49 -18.99 -26.30
N LEU A 95 -3.82 -19.45 -27.51
CA LEU A 95 -3.27 -18.93 -28.77
C LEU A 95 -3.56 -17.44 -28.97
N GLU A 96 -4.75 -16.99 -28.55
CA GLU A 96 -5.19 -15.59 -28.55
C GLU A 96 -4.20 -14.65 -27.84
N VAL A 97 -3.70 -15.02 -26.65
CA VAL A 97 -2.72 -14.21 -25.90
C VAL A 97 -1.42 -14.10 -26.70
N SER A 98 -0.98 -15.20 -27.31
CA SER A 98 0.29 -15.26 -28.03
C SER A 98 0.26 -14.49 -29.36
N LEU A 99 -0.89 -14.46 -30.03
CA LEU A 99 -1.13 -13.62 -31.20
C LEU A 99 -1.20 -12.13 -30.83
N LEU A 100 -1.76 -11.78 -29.67
CA LEU A 100 -1.78 -10.41 -29.17
C LEU A 100 -0.40 -9.93 -28.71
N GLU A 101 0.44 -10.79 -28.12
CA GLU A 101 1.84 -10.45 -27.80
C GLU A 101 2.68 -10.23 -29.07
N LEU A 102 2.51 -11.10 -30.07
CA LEU A 102 3.12 -10.94 -31.38
C LEU A 102 2.67 -9.63 -32.05
N LEU A 103 1.38 -9.28 -31.95
CA LEU A 103 0.84 -8.02 -32.49
C LEU A 103 1.39 -6.80 -31.74
N HIS A 104 1.44 -6.84 -30.41
CA HIS A 104 2.01 -5.77 -29.58
C HIS A 104 3.47 -5.48 -29.97
N GLU A 105 4.30 -6.51 -30.13
CA GLU A 105 5.67 -6.32 -30.60
C GLU A 105 5.75 -5.85 -32.06
N CYS A 106 4.83 -6.25 -32.93
CA CYS A 106 4.76 -5.71 -34.29
C CYS A 106 4.44 -4.19 -34.27
N VAL A 107 3.47 -3.75 -33.44
CA VAL A 107 3.11 -2.33 -33.27
C VAL A 107 4.29 -1.49 -32.78
N ARG A 108 5.19 -2.04 -31.98
CA ARG A 108 6.43 -1.37 -31.53
C ARG A 108 7.50 -1.23 -32.62
N GLN A 109 7.44 -2.05 -33.69
CA GLN A 109 8.47 -2.12 -34.73
C GLN A 109 8.06 -1.47 -36.07
N VAL A 110 6.77 -1.41 -36.38
CA VAL A 110 6.22 -0.81 -37.62
C VAL A 110 6.50 0.70 -37.69
N THR A 111 6.59 1.30 -38.89
CA THR A 111 6.82 2.75 -39.02
C THR A 111 5.59 3.56 -38.57
N THR A 112 5.79 4.80 -38.11
CA THR A 112 4.68 5.63 -37.60
C THR A 112 3.61 5.93 -38.67
N THR A 113 4.01 5.98 -39.95
CA THR A 113 3.10 6.14 -41.11
C THR A 113 2.24 4.90 -41.35
N GLU A 114 2.86 3.71 -41.44
CA GLU A 114 2.13 2.44 -41.59
C GLU A 114 1.21 2.16 -40.38
N LEU A 115 1.66 2.52 -39.17
CA LEU A 115 0.87 2.38 -37.96
C LEU A 115 -0.37 3.28 -38.00
N ARG A 116 -0.24 4.54 -38.45
CA ARG A 116 -1.38 5.46 -38.67
C ARG A 116 -2.41 4.89 -39.65
N GLU A 117 -1.96 4.37 -40.79
CA GLU A 117 -2.84 3.77 -41.80
C GLU A 117 -3.55 2.50 -41.29
N SER A 118 -3.01 1.84 -40.27
CA SER A 118 -3.58 0.64 -39.66
C SER A 118 -4.69 0.88 -38.63
N TRP A 119 -4.99 2.14 -38.27
CA TRP A 119 -5.97 2.46 -37.22
C TRP A 119 -7.32 1.78 -37.43
N ASN A 120 -7.87 1.80 -38.65
CA ASN A 120 -9.17 1.17 -38.92
C ASN A 120 -9.16 -0.34 -38.64
N SER A 121 -8.07 -1.04 -39.02
CA SER A 121 -7.90 -2.47 -38.72
C SER A 121 -7.76 -2.75 -37.22
N LEU A 122 -7.06 -1.89 -36.48
CA LEU A 122 -6.94 -1.98 -35.02
C LEU A 122 -8.29 -1.69 -34.32
N GLN A 123 -9.00 -0.65 -34.75
CA GLN A 123 -10.34 -0.31 -34.26
C GLN A 123 -11.32 -1.46 -34.47
N THR A 124 -11.29 -2.11 -35.64
CA THR A 124 -12.05 -3.33 -35.91
C THR A 124 -11.69 -4.44 -34.92
N LEU A 125 -10.40 -4.73 -34.71
CA LEU A 125 -9.95 -5.73 -33.73
C LEU A 125 -10.46 -5.44 -32.31
N PHE A 126 -10.35 -4.20 -31.83
CA PHE A 126 -10.81 -3.80 -30.48
C PHE A 126 -12.33 -3.77 -30.31
N ASN A 127 -13.09 -3.61 -31.40
CA ASN A 127 -14.55 -3.64 -31.39
C ASN A 127 -15.09 -5.08 -31.46
N GLU A 128 -14.37 -5.98 -32.14
CA GLU A 128 -14.83 -7.33 -32.44
C GLU A 128 -14.44 -8.37 -31.37
N SER A 129 -13.43 -8.09 -30.54
CA SER A 129 -13.06 -8.97 -29.44
C SER A 129 -13.99 -8.86 -28.24
N THR A 130 -14.63 -9.96 -27.86
CA THR A 130 -15.49 -10.03 -26.66
C THR A 130 -14.66 -10.07 -25.37
N LEU A 131 -14.22 -8.89 -24.93
CA LEU A 131 -13.34 -8.65 -23.77
C LEU A 131 -13.80 -9.31 -22.44
N SER A 132 -15.08 -9.65 -22.31
CA SER A 132 -15.65 -10.32 -21.11
C SER A 132 -15.42 -11.85 -21.09
N ILE A 133 -15.07 -12.46 -22.22
CA ILE A 133 -14.89 -13.92 -22.36
C ILE A 133 -13.39 -14.30 -22.41
N MET A 134 -12.56 -13.40 -22.93
CA MET A 134 -11.11 -13.61 -23.09
C MET A 134 -10.36 -13.64 -21.75
N PRO A 135 -9.18 -14.30 -21.68
CA PRO A 135 -8.32 -14.26 -20.49
C PRO A 135 -7.87 -12.83 -20.14
N ALA A 136 -7.65 -12.56 -18.85
CA ALA A 136 -7.26 -11.23 -18.34
C ALA A 136 -6.06 -10.63 -19.11
N ARG A 137 -5.02 -11.45 -19.35
CA ARG A 137 -3.82 -11.09 -20.11
C ARG A 137 -4.12 -10.61 -21.55
N ALA A 138 -5.15 -11.13 -22.22
CA ALA A 138 -5.53 -10.67 -23.55
C ALA A 138 -6.11 -9.25 -23.51
N SER A 139 -6.98 -8.96 -22.54
CA SER A 139 -7.51 -7.61 -22.30
C SER A 139 -6.40 -6.61 -21.95
N PHE A 140 -5.41 -7.03 -21.15
CA PHE A 140 -4.23 -6.22 -20.84
C PHE A 140 -3.39 -5.89 -22.10
N LEU A 141 -3.18 -6.88 -22.97
CA LEU A 141 -2.44 -6.69 -24.22
C LEU A 141 -3.15 -5.75 -25.18
N GLN A 142 -4.48 -5.85 -25.32
CA GLN A 142 -5.24 -4.91 -26.15
C GLN A 142 -5.15 -3.48 -25.63
N PHE A 143 -5.27 -3.28 -24.31
CA PHE A 143 -5.07 -1.97 -23.69
C PHE A 143 -3.66 -1.44 -23.99
N MET A 144 -2.60 -2.26 -23.85
CA MET A 144 -1.23 -1.83 -24.18
C MET A 144 -1.00 -1.55 -25.67
N ILE A 145 -1.65 -2.28 -26.58
CA ILE A 145 -1.59 -1.97 -28.02
C ILE A 145 -2.19 -0.59 -28.30
N LEU A 146 -3.29 -0.21 -27.64
CA LEU A 146 -3.85 1.14 -27.73
C LEU A 146 -2.87 2.17 -27.13
N VAL A 147 -2.33 1.92 -25.94
CA VAL A 147 -1.36 2.81 -25.28
C VAL A 147 -0.18 3.09 -26.19
N GLU A 148 0.43 2.06 -26.78
CA GLU A 148 1.59 2.21 -27.66
C GLU A 148 1.23 2.90 -28.98
N PHE A 149 0.05 2.63 -29.55
CA PHE A 149 -0.47 3.37 -30.71
C PHE A 149 -0.59 4.86 -30.41
N VAL A 150 -1.22 5.24 -29.29
CA VAL A 150 -1.40 6.66 -28.93
C VAL A 150 -0.05 7.32 -28.59
N ARG A 151 0.83 6.64 -27.85
CA ARG A 151 2.19 7.12 -27.52
C ARG A 151 3.01 7.43 -28.76
N ARG A 152 2.94 6.57 -29.79
CA ARG A 152 3.74 6.71 -31.02
C ARG A 152 3.15 7.63 -32.08
N VAL A 153 1.82 7.71 -32.18
CA VAL A 153 1.15 8.38 -33.31
C VAL A 153 0.34 9.62 -32.88
N GLY A 154 -0.06 9.71 -31.60
CA GLY A 154 -0.98 10.73 -31.08
C GLY A 154 -0.59 12.15 -31.43
N GLN A 155 0.67 12.54 -31.20
CA GLN A 155 1.20 13.88 -31.51
C GLN A 155 0.96 14.35 -32.96
N THR A 156 0.69 13.43 -33.90
CA THR A 156 0.47 13.72 -35.33
C THR A 156 -0.96 13.46 -35.82
N ILE A 157 -1.84 12.91 -34.96
CA ILE A 157 -3.22 12.52 -35.30
C ILE A 157 -4.27 13.47 -34.72
N PHE A 158 -3.97 14.20 -33.64
CA PHE A 158 -4.92 15.13 -32.99
C PHE A 158 -5.20 16.43 -33.78
N GLU A 159 -5.24 16.34 -35.11
CA GLU A 159 -5.93 17.29 -35.98
C GLU A 159 -7.30 16.72 -36.35
N ASP A 160 -7.38 15.45 -36.79
CA ASP A 160 -8.62 14.78 -37.20
C ASP A 160 -9.54 14.49 -36.00
N ARG A 161 -10.69 15.18 -35.97
CA ARG A 161 -11.71 15.06 -34.92
C ARG A 161 -12.42 13.71 -34.94
N HIS A 162 -12.55 13.05 -36.09
CA HIS A 162 -13.22 11.75 -36.21
C HIS A 162 -12.33 10.64 -35.64
N ILE A 163 -11.05 10.59 -36.02
CA ILE A 163 -10.10 9.61 -35.50
C ILE A 163 -9.94 9.80 -33.99
N SER A 164 -9.77 11.04 -33.51
CA SER A 164 -9.69 11.35 -32.07
C SER A 164 -10.88 10.82 -31.27
N LYS A 165 -12.11 10.91 -31.82
CA LYS A 165 -13.31 10.37 -31.16
C LYS A 165 -13.34 8.84 -31.16
N THR A 166 -12.97 8.19 -32.26
CA THR A 166 -12.93 6.71 -32.29
C THR A 166 -11.87 6.14 -31.35
N ILE A 167 -10.72 6.80 -31.19
CA ILE A 167 -9.71 6.47 -30.17
C ILE A 167 -10.30 6.59 -28.76
N LEU A 168 -11.04 7.67 -28.49
CA LEU A 168 -11.72 7.90 -27.19
C LEU A 168 -12.69 6.77 -26.83
N ASP A 169 -13.58 6.40 -27.77
CA ASP A 169 -14.59 5.35 -27.58
C ASP A 169 -13.95 3.96 -27.34
N VAL A 170 -12.82 3.68 -27.99
CA VAL A 170 -12.01 2.46 -27.79
C VAL A 170 -11.29 2.50 -26.44
N CYS A 171 -10.69 3.63 -26.07
CA CYS A 171 -10.02 3.84 -24.78
C CYS A 171 -10.96 3.59 -23.61
N GLN A 172 -12.18 4.16 -23.66
CA GLN A 172 -13.19 3.93 -22.63
C GLN A 172 -13.51 2.43 -22.51
N ARG A 173 -13.79 1.73 -23.61
CA ARG A 173 -14.18 0.32 -23.61
C ARG A 173 -13.09 -0.61 -23.09
N LEU A 174 -11.84 -0.40 -23.52
CA LEU A 174 -10.70 -1.18 -23.03
C LEU A 174 -10.43 -0.90 -21.54
N THR A 175 -10.57 0.36 -21.11
CA THR A 175 -10.47 0.73 -19.68
C THR A 175 -11.57 0.06 -18.85
N GLU A 176 -12.82 0.04 -19.33
CA GLU A 176 -13.94 -0.65 -18.67
C GLU A 176 -13.72 -2.16 -18.56
N ALA A 177 -13.13 -2.80 -19.58
CA ALA A 177 -12.77 -4.21 -19.53
C ALA A 177 -11.67 -4.50 -18.49
N VAL A 178 -10.60 -3.70 -18.45
CA VAL A 178 -9.54 -3.85 -17.42
C VAL A 178 -10.10 -3.53 -16.03
N ASN A 179 -10.97 -2.53 -15.89
CA ASN A 179 -11.64 -2.19 -14.63
C ASN A 179 -12.61 -3.29 -14.14
N SER A 180 -13.22 -4.06 -15.05
CA SER A 180 -14.00 -5.25 -14.69
C SER A 180 -13.12 -6.31 -14.02
N ILE A 181 -11.88 -6.50 -14.50
CA ILE A 181 -10.88 -7.42 -13.91
C ILE A 181 -10.43 -6.91 -12.53
N VAL A 182 -10.24 -5.60 -12.35
CA VAL A 182 -10.05 -5.00 -11.01
C VAL A 182 -11.19 -5.40 -10.09
N GLY A 183 -12.45 -5.25 -10.54
CA GLY A 183 -13.64 -5.60 -9.77
C GLY A 183 -13.78 -7.07 -9.37
N TRP A 184 -12.99 -8.01 -9.90
CA TRP A 184 -13.12 -9.44 -9.57
C TRP A 184 -12.84 -9.76 -8.10
N GLN A 185 -12.02 -8.97 -7.41
CA GLN A 185 -11.71 -9.13 -5.98
C GLN A 185 -12.58 -8.26 -5.05
N LEU A 186 -13.69 -7.71 -5.55
CA LEU A 186 -14.60 -6.84 -4.79
C LEU A 186 -15.98 -7.49 -4.60
N GLU A 187 -16.59 -7.21 -3.45
CA GLU A 187 -17.97 -7.60 -3.11
C GLU A 187 -18.77 -6.42 -2.57
N SER A 188 -20.08 -6.41 -2.84
CA SER A 188 -21.00 -5.41 -2.31
C SER A 188 -21.41 -5.75 -0.88
N THR A 189 -21.27 -4.80 0.06
CA THR A 189 -21.54 -5.06 1.49
C THR A 189 -22.98 -5.48 1.80
N THR A 190 -23.98 -4.95 1.08
CA THR A 190 -25.40 -5.33 1.21
C THR A 190 -26.16 -5.01 -0.08
N TRP A 191 -27.32 -5.65 -0.27
CA TRP A 191 -28.20 -5.41 -1.43
C TRP A 191 -28.76 -3.96 -1.51
N LEU A 192 -28.83 -3.26 -0.37
CA LEU A 192 -29.27 -1.85 -0.30
C LEU A 192 -28.12 -0.83 -0.44
N LYS A 193 -26.87 -1.22 -0.17
CA LYS A 193 -25.73 -0.29 -0.12
C LYS A 193 -24.62 -0.76 -1.05
N ARG A 194 -24.46 -0.06 -2.18
CA ARG A 194 -23.40 -0.24 -3.20
C ARG A 194 -21.99 0.15 -2.72
N THR A 195 -21.65 -0.14 -1.46
CA THR A 195 -20.28 -0.01 -0.95
C THR A 195 -19.52 -1.29 -1.29
N LEU A 196 -18.39 -1.14 -1.99
CA LEU A 196 -17.52 -2.24 -2.34
C LEU A 196 -16.47 -2.47 -1.25
N VAL A 197 -16.17 -3.73 -0.96
CA VAL A 197 -15.13 -4.18 -0.01
C VAL A 197 -14.31 -5.28 -0.68
N VAL A 198 -13.01 -5.35 -0.37
CA VAL A 198 -12.12 -6.41 -0.88
C VAL A 198 -12.52 -7.75 -0.27
N ARG A 199 -12.57 -8.81 -1.10
CA ARG A 199 -12.82 -10.17 -0.64
C ARG A 199 -11.87 -10.57 0.48
N GLN A 200 -12.44 -10.97 1.61
CA GLN A 200 -11.72 -11.64 2.68
C GLN A 200 -12.00 -13.14 2.56
N ASP A 201 -11.05 -13.89 1.99
CA ASP A 201 -11.18 -15.34 1.87
C ASP A 201 -11.23 -16.00 3.25
N ALA A 202 -12.44 -16.24 3.75
CA ALA A 202 -12.72 -17.06 4.93
C ALA A 202 -12.41 -18.57 4.70
N ALA A 203 -12.03 -18.95 3.48
CA ALA A 203 -11.85 -20.33 3.05
C ALA A 203 -10.42 -20.89 3.18
N SER A 204 -9.53 -20.22 3.94
CA SER A 204 -8.15 -20.70 4.19
C SER A 204 -7.91 -21.20 5.62
N GLN A 205 -8.84 -21.03 6.57
CA GLN A 205 -8.75 -21.69 7.88
C GLN A 205 -9.20 -23.15 7.78
N LYS A 206 -8.37 -23.99 7.16
CA LYS A 206 -8.25 -25.38 7.59
C LYS A 206 -7.09 -25.44 8.57
N SER A 207 -7.40 -25.80 9.81
CA SER A 207 -6.46 -26.01 10.90
C SER A 207 -5.25 -26.84 10.46
N ILE A 208 -4.09 -26.20 10.42
CA ILE A 208 -2.82 -26.89 10.63
C ILE A 208 -2.73 -27.09 12.16
N PRO A 209 -2.55 -28.32 12.68
CA PRO A 209 -2.33 -28.49 14.11
C PRO A 209 -0.99 -27.86 14.49
N ASP A 210 -1.00 -26.98 15.49
CA ASP A 210 0.21 -26.40 16.05
C ASP A 210 1.13 -27.49 16.60
N LEU A 211 2.36 -27.55 16.07
CA LEU A 211 3.48 -28.30 16.64
C LEU A 211 4.49 -27.31 17.22
N SER A 212 4.08 -26.65 18.31
CA SER A 212 4.99 -25.97 19.23
C SER A 212 5.18 -26.87 20.46
N PRO A 213 6.42 -27.24 20.85
CA PRO A 213 6.64 -28.11 22.00
C PRO A 213 6.47 -27.31 23.30
N VAL A 214 5.34 -27.49 23.96
CA VAL A 214 5.13 -27.06 25.34
C VAL A 214 5.66 -28.15 26.27
N LEU A 215 6.58 -27.83 27.18
CA LEU A 215 6.95 -28.75 28.25
C LEU A 215 5.79 -28.89 29.24
N ASP A 216 5.39 -30.14 29.50
CA ASP A 216 4.41 -30.47 30.54
C ASP A 216 4.87 -30.05 31.94
N GLN A 217 4.00 -29.35 32.67
CA GLN A 217 4.08 -29.30 34.13
C GLN A 217 2.71 -29.55 34.78
N LYS A 218 2.23 -30.78 34.61
CA LYS A 218 1.10 -31.33 35.40
C LYS A 218 1.61 -31.89 36.73
N ALA A 219 1.34 -31.17 37.82
CA ALA A 219 1.22 -31.76 39.15
C ALA A 219 0.32 -30.89 40.06
N LEU A 220 -0.50 -31.55 40.88
CA LEU A 220 -1.23 -30.98 42.03
C LEU A 220 -2.37 -30.00 41.72
N SER A 221 -3.42 -30.50 41.06
CA SER A 221 -4.80 -30.05 41.32
C SER A 221 -5.52 -31.06 42.22
N SER A 222 -5.71 -30.74 43.50
CA SER A 222 -6.55 -31.53 44.40
C SER A 222 -7.14 -30.67 45.53
N VAL A 223 -8.38 -31.01 45.92
CA VAL A 223 -9.19 -30.41 47.01
C VAL A 223 -9.96 -29.14 46.61
N SER A 224 -11.23 -29.37 46.26
CA SER A 224 -12.29 -28.36 46.26
C SER A 224 -12.67 -27.97 47.69
N THR A 225 -13.09 -26.72 47.91
CA THR A 225 -14.09 -26.44 48.95
C THR A 225 -15.03 -25.32 48.53
N THR A 226 -16.31 -25.52 48.84
CA THR A 226 -17.44 -24.64 48.57
C THR A 226 -17.42 -23.36 49.41
N LEU A 227 -18.00 -22.27 48.88
CA LEU A 227 -18.93 -21.42 49.62
C LEU A 227 -19.76 -20.56 48.65
N ALA A 228 -21.06 -20.47 48.89
CA ALA A 228 -21.98 -19.59 48.19
C ALA A 228 -22.66 -18.67 49.21
N LEU A 229 -22.94 -17.41 48.85
CA LEU A 229 -24.27 -16.77 48.97
C LEU A 229 -24.22 -15.23 48.79
N SER A 230 -25.12 -14.75 47.93
CA SER A 230 -25.94 -13.52 48.06
C SER A 230 -25.37 -12.11 47.78
N ALA A 231 -26.06 -11.45 46.83
CA ALA A 231 -26.32 -10.00 46.70
C ALA A 231 -25.13 -9.06 46.33
N SER A 232 -25.28 -8.03 45.48
CA SER A 232 -26.46 -7.51 44.74
C SER A 232 -26.06 -6.60 43.55
N THR A 233 -27.03 -6.33 42.67
CA THR A 233 -27.12 -5.22 41.67
C THR A 233 -26.13 -5.16 40.48
N LEU A 234 -26.67 -5.50 39.30
CA LEU A 234 -26.20 -5.22 37.93
C LEU A 234 -26.50 -3.75 37.50
N PRO A 235 -26.23 -3.31 36.23
CA PRO A 235 -25.36 -3.85 35.17
C PRO A 235 -24.37 -2.83 34.56
N SER A 236 -23.40 -3.34 33.79
CA SER A 236 -22.89 -2.63 32.60
C SER A 236 -23.65 -3.12 31.36
N GLU A 237 -24.16 -2.22 30.53
CA GLU A 237 -24.70 -2.59 29.22
C GLU A 237 -23.63 -2.51 28.12
N ALA A 238 -23.35 -3.65 27.50
CA ALA A 238 -22.95 -3.68 26.10
C ALA A 238 -24.20 -3.85 25.24
N SER A 239 -24.28 -3.16 24.10
CA SER A 239 -24.56 -3.76 22.77
C SER A 239 -25.30 -2.85 21.77
N SER A 240 -24.94 -3.08 20.51
CA SER A 240 -25.82 -3.14 19.33
C SER A 240 -26.81 -2.00 19.01
N MET A 241 -26.45 -1.23 17.98
CA MET A 241 -27.12 -1.30 16.67
C MET A 241 -28.53 -1.96 16.63
N ARG A 242 -29.60 -1.15 16.66
CA ARG A 242 -30.64 -1.12 15.60
C ARG A 242 -31.74 -0.10 15.94
N GLY A 243 -31.80 0.98 15.17
CA GLY A 243 -33.04 1.72 14.99
C GLY A 243 -33.81 1.17 13.80
N SER A 244 -35.11 0.92 13.95
CA SER A 244 -36.13 1.10 12.90
C SER A 244 -37.56 0.95 13.44
N THR A 245 -38.19 2.09 13.73
CA THR A 245 -39.50 2.49 13.19
C THR A 245 -40.62 1.43 13.05
N ILE A 246 -41.66 1.49 13.89
CA ILE A 246 -43.05 1.93 13.54
C ILE A 246 -44.02 1.68 14.71
N SER A 247 -45.03 2.54 14.80
CA SER A 247 -45.95 2.75 15.92
C SER A 247 -47.22 1.87 15.89
N LEU A 248 -47.81 1.61 17.08
CA LEU A 248 -49.22 1.87 17.48
C LEU A 248 -49.83 0.80 18.42
N SER A 249 -50.56 1.29 19.45
CA SER A 249 -51.69 0.72 20.22
C SER A 249 -51.90 -0.81 20.29
N GLY A 250 -52.20 -1.44 21.43
CA GLY A 250 -52.70 -0.90 22.72
C GLY A 250 -54.08 -1.47 23.05
N GLN A 251 -54.27 -1.99 24.27
CA GLN A 251 -55.50 -2.64 24.80
C GLN A 251 -55.93 -3.93 24.06
N SER A 252 -56.72 -4.86 24.61
CA SER A 252 -57.00 -5.30 26.00
C SER A 252 -57.93 -6.52 25.93
N GLY A 253 -57.95 -7.40 26.93
CA GLY A 253 -59.10 -8.30 27.17
C GLY A 253 -58.82 -9.80 27.02
N ILE A 254 -59.48 -10.57 27.89
CA ILE A 254 -59.38 -12.03 28.08
C ILE A 254 -60.79 -12.63 27.69
N PRO A 255 -61.12 -13.91 27.92
CA PRO A 255 -60.97 -15.04 26.99
C PRO A 255 -62.31 -15.64 26.45
N SER A 256 -62.14 -16.73 25.67
CA SER A 256 -62.93 -17.99 25.72
C SER A 256 -64.21 -18.22 24.89
N SER A 257 -64.15 -19.35 24.15
CA SER A 257 -65.19 -20.36 23.86
C SER A 257 -66.36 -20.14 22.87
N ASN A 258 -66.56 -21.23 22.09
CA ASN A 258 -67.80 -21.84 21.56
C ASN A 258 -68.18 -21.79 20.05
N ARG A 259 -68.42 -23.02 19.53
CA ARG A 259 -69.29 -23.47 18.41
C ARG A 259 -68.79 -23.33 16.95
N ILE A 260 -68.50 -24.42 16.20
CA ILE A 260 -69.36 -25.49 15.61
C ILE A 260 -69.92 -25.07 14.21
N PRO A 261 -69.93 -25.94 13.17
CA PRO A 261 -69.00 -25.80 12.03
C PRO A 261 -69.64 -25.96 10.62
N SER A 262 -68.82 -26.04 9.56
CA SER A 262 -69.11 -26.67 8.25
C SER A 262 -67.86 -26.59 7.34
N SER A 263 -67.55 -27.50 6.40
CA SER A 263 -68.13 -28.82 6.07
C SER A 263 -67.30 -29.48 4.94
N LEU A 264 -67.16 -30.83 4.94
CA LEU A 264 -66.72 -31.69 3.82
C LEU A 264 -65.24 -31.46 3.36
N ASP A 265 -64.41 -32.41 2.91
CA ASP A 265 -64.39 -33.89 2.90
C ASP A 265 -62.93 -34.30 2.52
N ILE A 266 -62.42 -35.55 2.53
CA ILE A 266 -62.99 -36.90 2.69
C ILE A 266 -61.88 -37.84 3.28
N GLN A 267 -62.25 -38.99 3.88
CA GLN A 267 -61.54 -40.29 4.08
C GLN A 267 -59.97 -40.38 4.14
N SER A 268 -59.31 -41.23 4.94
CA SER A 268 -59.74 -42.35 5.81
C SER A 268 -58.62 -42.84 6.76
N THR A 269 -59.01 -43.28 7.96
CA THR A 269 -58.70 -44.59 8.63
C THR A 269 -57.25 -45.18 8.64
N PHE A 270 -56.69 -45.82 9.68
CA PHE A 270 -56.87 -45.85 11.16
C PHE A 270 -55.73 -46.70 11.79
N SER A 271 -55.18 -46.23 12.93
CA SER A 271 -54.55 -46.91 14.09
C SER A 271 -53.82 -48.29 14.06
N GLY A 272 -52.71 -48.35 14.83
CA GLY A 272 -52.22 -49.53 15.57
C GLY A 272 -51.03 -50.29 14.93
N THR A 273 -50.02 -50.82 15.65
CA THR A 273 -49.66 -50.75 17.09
C THR A 273 -48.14 -51.01 17.26
N THR A 274 -47.58 -50.80 18.46
CA THR A 274 -46.19 -51.05 18.93
C THR A 274 -45.64 -52.46 18.54
N ILE A 275 -44.33 -52.77 18.40
CA ILE A 275 -43.15 -52.63 19.30
C ILE A 275 -41.81 -52.78 18.48
N GLU A 276 -40.72 -52.12 18.94
CA GLU A 276 -39.25 -52.31 18.69
C GLU A 276 -38.62 -52.61 17.30
N GLY A 277 -37.44 -51.99 17.03
CA GLY A 277 -36.45 -52.50 16.06
C GLY A 277 -35.72 -51.47 15.19
N SER A 278 -34.51 -51.05 15.62
CA SER A 278 -33.36 -50.57 14.82
C SER A 278 -33.52 -49.87 13.44
N GLY A 279 -32.89 -48.70 13.26
CA GLY A 279 -32.42 -48.21 11.95
C GLY A 279 -32.71 -46.75 11.62
N VAL A 280 -31.69 -45.89 11.65
CA VAL A 280 -31.80 -44.45 11.31
C VAL A 280 -31.37 -44.19 9.87
N GLY A 281 -32.23 -43.56 9.05
CA GLY A 281 -31.88 -43.16 7.69
C GLY A 281 -33.02 -42.55 6.86
N LYS A 282 -33.47 -41.33 7.17
CA LYS A 282 -34.51 -40.64 6.38
C LYS A 282 -33.93 -39.93 5.14
N LYS A 283 -34.40 -40.34 3.97
CA LYS A 283 -34.70 -39.46 2.81
C LYS A 283 -36.11 -38.87 3.02
N GLN A 284 -36.60 -37.82 2.33
CA GLN A 284 -36.03 -36.68 1.60
C GLN A 284 -37.25 -35.95 0.98
N THR A 285 -37.47 -34.66 1.24
CA THR A 285 -38.41 -33.85 0.42
C THR A 285 -37.90 -32.41 0.22
N SER A 286 -37.95 -31.99 -1.04
CA SER A 286 -37.56 -30.69 -1.59
C SER A 286 -38.59 -29.59 -1.26
N SER A 287 -38.24 -28.30 -1.31
CA SER A 287 -38.18 -27.59 -2.60
C SER A 287 -37.69 -26.13 -2.54
N SER A 288 -37.41 -25.61 -3.74
CA SER A 288 -37.17 -24.20 -4.12
C SER A 288 -35.75 -23.64 -3.98
N LEU A 289 -35.17 -23.39 -5.17
CA LEU A 289 -33.81 -22.93 -5.44
C LEU A 289 -33.83 -21.46 -5.91
N ARG A 290 -32.83 -20.67 -5.48
CA ARG A 290 -32.06 -19.66 -6.26
C ARG A 290 -31.33 -18.71 -5.28
N SER A 291 -30.08 -18.32 -5.49
CA SER A 291 -29.10 -18.70 -6.52
C SER A 291 -27.67 -18.52 -6.01
N SER A 292 -27.02 -19.61 -5.59
CA SER A 292 -25.56 -19.68 -5.55
C SER A 292 -25.08 -20.15 -6.92
N ILE A 293 -24.50 -19.25 -7.71
CA ILE A 293 -23.80 -19.62 -8.94
C ILE A 293 -22.46 -20.22 -8.52
N LYS A 294 -22.40 -21.55 -8.51
CA LYS A 294 -21.20 -22.33 -8.29
C LYS A 294 -20.55 -22.58 -9.66
N ASP A 295 -19.70 -21.66 -10.10
CA ASP A 295 -19.00 -21.75 -11.38
C ASP A 295 -18.00 -22.92 -11.39
N HIS A 296 -18.46 -24.08 -11.86
CA HIS A 296 -17.60 -25.20 -12.24
C HIS A 296 -17.24 -25.10 -13.73
N SER A 297 -16.36 -24.15 -14.07
CA SER A 297 -15.65 -24.15 -15.36
C SER A 297 -14.16 -23.85 -15.14
N GLY A 298 -13.30 -24.85 -15.35
CA GLY A 298 -11.88 -24.81 -15.00
C GLY A 298 -10.99 -23.97 -15.92
N ILE A 299 -11.55 -23.03 -16.69
CA ILE A 299 -10.86 -22.27 -17.73
C ILE A 299 -10.70 -20.78 -17.36
N ASN A 300 -11.66 -20.19 -16.64
CA ASN A 300 -11.60 -18.81 -16.13
C ASN A 300 -11.63 -18.77 -14.60
N LYS A 301 -10.57 -19.28 -13.96
CA LYS A 301 -10.33 -18.99 -12.54
C LYS A 301 -9.98 -17.50 -12.42
N LYS A 302 -10.85 -16.72 -11.77
CA LYS A 302 -10.61 -15.30 -11.46
C LYS A 302 -9.53 -15.19 -10.39
N ASP A 303 -8.28 -15.15 -10.81
CA ASP A 303 -7.13 -15.13 -9.91
C ASP A 303 -7.02 -13.75 -9.22
N PRO A 304 -6.77 -13.67 -7.90
CA PRO A 304 -6.50 -12.38 -7.24
C PRO A 304 -5.32 -11.61 -7.84
N SER A 305 -4.33 -12.31 -8.41
CA SER A 305 -3.19 -11.68 -9.06
C SER A 305 -3.55 -10.95 -10.36
N ASP A 306 -4.57 -11.39 -11.10
CA ASP A 306 -5.07 -10.68 -12.29
C ASP A 306 -5.65 -9.31 -11.92
N SER A 307 -6.41 -9.22 -10.82
CA SER A 307 -6.93 -7.94 -10.32
C SER A 307 -5.80 -7.00 -9.89
N THR A 308 -4.77 -7.51 -9.21
CA THR A 308 -3.59 -6.71 -8.83
C THR A 308 -2.82 -6.20 -10.06
N GLN A 309 -2.60 -7.08 -11.04
CA GLN A 309 -1.98 -6.77 -12.34
C GLN A 309 -2.75 -5.70 -13.11
N ALA A 310 -4.08 -5.80 -13.14
CA ALA A 310 -4.97 -4.82 -13.78
C ALA A 310 -4.82 -3.42 -13.16
N ILE A 311 -4.71 -3.32 -11.82
CA ILE A 311 -4.52 -2.02 -11.16
C ILE A 311 -3.15 -1.42 -11.52
N PHE A 312 -2.06 -2.22 -11.49
CA PHE A 312 -0.73 -1.73 -11.90
C PHE A 312 -0.73 -1.23 -13.35
N LEU A 313 -1.36 -1.97 -14.26
CA LEU A 313 -1.46 -1.60 -15.67
C LEU A 313 -2.14 -0.24 -15.88
N LEU A 314 -3.25 0.00 -15.17
CA LEU A 314 -3.96 1.27 -15.19
C LEU A 314 -3.16 2.39 -14.48
N ALA A 315 -2.49 2.09 -13.37
CA ALA A 315 -1.69 3.07 -12.62
C ALA A 315 -0.56 3.69 -13.45
N GLU A 316 0.12 2.86 -14.25
CA GLU A 316 1.25 3.25 -15.09
C GLU A 316 0.81 3.97 -16.38
N ASN A 317 -0.31 3.58 -17.00
CA ASN A 317 -0.62 4.01 -18.37
C ASN A 317 -1.93 4.80 -18.54
N LEU A 318 -2.94 4.66 -17.66
CA LEU A 318 -4.29 5.19 -17.92
C LEU A 318 -4.33 6.73 -17.96
N THR A 319 -3.65 7.39 -17.03
CA THR A 319 -3.73 8.84 -16.85
C THR A 319 -3.03 9.59 -17.97
N GLU A 320 -1.82 9.15 -18.36
CA GLU A 320 -1.10 9.66 -19.53
C GLU A 320 -1.84 9.37 -20.84
N LEU A 321 -2.44 8.17 -20.96
CA LEU A 321 -3.28 7.83 -22.11
C LEU A 321 -4.48 8.78 -22.21
N VAL A 322 -5.20 9.01 -21.11
CA VAL A 322 -6.32 9.95 -21.05
C VAL A 322 -5.85 11.37 -21.39
N ASP A 323 -4.78 11.87 -20.77
CA ASP A 323 -4.33 13.25 -21.02
C ASP A 323 -3.86 13.46 -22.45
N SER A 324 -3.17 12.46 -23.04
CA SER A 324 -2.73 12.53 -24.44
C SER A 324 -3.90 12.48 -25.44
N ILE A 325 -4.95 11.69 -25.21
CA ILE A 325 -6.13 11.64 -26.09
C ILE A 325 -6.98 12.92 -25.99
N THR A 326 -7.01 13.56 -24.81
CA THR A 326 -8.10 14.50 -24.47
C THR A 326 -7.69 15.96 -24.64
N ARG A 327 -8.17 16.58 -25.74
CA ARG A 327 -8.11 18.04 -25.90
C ARG A 327 -8.93 18.73 -24.81
N ASN A 328 -8.61 20.00 -24.50
CA ASN A 328 -9.21 20.72 -23.36
C ASN A 328 -10.75 20.73 -23.32
N GLU A 329 -11.43 20.68 -24.46
CA GLU A 329 -12.91 20.66 -24.56
C GLU A 329 -13.54 19.30 -24.24
N ASP A 330 -12.79 18.19 -24.34
CA ASP A 330 -13.32 16.82 -24.19
C ASP A 330 -13.07 16.23 -22.79
N LYS A 331 -12.41 16.97 -21.88
CA LYS A 331 -11.92 16.48 -20.58
C LYS A 331 -13.01 15.87 -19.70
N ASP A 332 -14.21 16.45 -19.69
CA ASP A 332 -15.33 15.96 -18.91
C ASP A 332 -15.90 14.60 -19.38
N LYS A 333 -15.58 14.14 -20.59
CA LYS A 333 -16.13 12.89 -21.15
C LYS A 333 -15.50 11.64 -20.54
N LEU A 334 -14.24 11.70 -20.12
CA LEU A 334 -13.52 10.57 -19.51
C LEU A 334 -13.53 10.61 -17.97
N LEU A 335 -13.96 11.73 -17.35
CA LEU A 335 -14.18 11.80 -15.91
C LEU A 335 -15.08 10.65 -15.38
N PRO A 336 -16.20 10.28 -16.03
CA PRO A 336 -17.00 9.11 -15.63
C PRO A 336 -16.23 7.79 -15.66
N THR A 337 -15.39 7.56 -16.68
CA THR A 337 -14.58 6.34 -16.80
C THR A 337 -13.51 6.29 -15.71
N LEU A 338 -12.80 7.40 -15.46
CA LEU A 338 -11.84 7.54 -14.37
C LEU A 338 -12.50 7.38 -12.99
N GLN A 339 -13.70 7.93 -12.80
CA GLN A 339 -14.49 7.75 -11.58
C GLN A 339 -14.90 6.28 -11.38
N ALA A 340 -15.26 5.56 -12.45
CA ALA A 340 -15.60 4.14 -12.39
C ALA A 340 -14.38 3.28 -12.03
N VAL A 341 -13.18 3.61 -12.52
CA VAL A 341 -11.92 2.98 -12.08
C VAL A 341 -11.67 3.29 -10.61
N TRP A 342 -11.72 4.58 -10.22
CA TRP A 342 -11.48 5.02 -8.85
C TRP A 342 -12.39 4.35 -7.82
N ASN A 343 -13.69 4.21 -8.14
CA ASN A 343 -14.67 3.55 -7.28
C ASN A 343 -14.35 2.06 -7.03
N ASN A 344 -13.72 1.39 -8.00
CA ASN A 344 -13.25 0.01 -7.85
C ASN A 344 -11.87 -0.07 -7.15
N THR A 345 -11.00 0.93 -7.28
CA THR A 345 -9.68 0.90 -6.63
C THR A 345 -9.70 1.37 -5.18
N LEU A 346 -10.62 2.27 -4.80
CA LEU A 346 -10.75 2.82 -3.45
C LEU A 346 -10.91 1.77 -2.32
N PRO A 347 -11.67 0.67 -2.48
CA PRO A 347 -11.75 -0.40 -1.48
C PRO A 347 -10.38 -1.00 -1.12
N TYR A 348 -9.45 -1.12 -2.06
CA TYR A 348 -8.10 -1.62 -1.76
C TYR A 348 -7.28 -0.62 -0.93
N LEU A 349 -7.55 0.69 -1.01
CA LEU A 349 -6.93 1.69 -0.14
C LEU A 349 -7.55 1.72 1.27
N LYS A 350 -8.81 1.30 1.40
CA LYS A 350 -9.51 1.17 2.69
C LYS A 350 -9.28 -0.18 3.37
N SER A 351 -8.92 -1.23 2.62
CA SER A 351 -8.63 -2.56 3.15
C SER A 351 -7.20 -2.65 3.66
N LYS A 352 -7.04 -2.64 4.97
CA LYS A 352 -5.73 -2.57 5.63
C LYS A 352 -5.30 -3.97 6.09
N SER A 353 -4.76 -4.77 5.16
CA SER A 353 -4.42 -6.20 5.38
C SER A 353 -3.14 -6.65 4.65
N ALA A 354 -2.38 -7.55 5.27
CA ALA A 354 -1.17 -8.17 4.70
C ALA A 354 -1.42 -8.95 3.38
N LYS A 355 -2.63 -9.47 3.14
CA LYS A 355 -2.99 -10.07 1.84
C LYS A 355 -3.19 -9.03 0.73
N ASN A 356 -3.48 -7.79 1.10
CA ASN A 356 -3.88 -6.71 0.20
C ASN A 356 -2.72 -5.77 -0.21
N VAL A 357 -1.53 -5.93 0.37
CA VAL A 357 -0.41 -4.97 0.24
C VAL A 357 -0.09 -4.59 -1.20
N ARG A 358 -0.11 -5.57 -2.13
CA ARG A 358 0.19 -5.31 -3.55
C ARG A 358 -0.90 -4.49 -4.25
N SER A 359 -2.17 -4.78 -3.99
CA SER A 359 -3.30 -4.00 -4.53
C SER A 359 -3.41 -2.63 -3.85
N PHE A 360 -3.04 -2.51 -2.58
CA PHE A 360 -2.89 -1.21 -1.89
C PHE A 360 -1.80 -0.35 -2.55
N LEU A 361 -0.62 -0.94 -2.84
CA LEU A 361 0.47 -0.29 -3.55
C LEU A 361 0.04 0.17 -4.95
N ALA A 362 -0.53 -0.74 -5.76
CA ALA A 362 -0.99 -0.43 -7.11
C ALA A 362 -2.05 0.68 -7.12
N SER A 363 -3.02 0.64 -6.19
CA SER A 363 -4.04 1.70 -6.05
C SER A 363 -3.45 3.03 -5.55
N SER A 364 -2.38 2.99 -4.75
CA SER A 364 -1.66 4.20 -4.30
C SER A 364 -0.88 4.83 -5.46
N GLN A 365 -0.29 4.02 -6.33
CA GLN A 365 0.35 4.48 -7.57
C GLN A 365 -0.67 5.08 -8.55
N LEU A 366 -1.82 4.45 -8.74
CA LEU A 366 -2.90 5.02 -9.56
C LEU A 366 -3.35 6.39 -9.01
N LEU A 367 -3.53 6.51 -7.69
CA LEU A 367 -3.88 7.77 -7.06
C LEU A 367 -2.80 8.85 -7.26
N ALA A 368 -1.52 8.50 -7.10
CA ALA A 368 -0.41 9.42 -7.36
C ALA A 368 -0.42 9.91 -8.83
N SER A 369 -0.60 8.98 -9.77
CA SER A 369 -0.73 9.24 -11.20
C SER A 369 -1.90 10.17 -11.50
N MET A 370 -3.11 9.90 -10.97
CA MET A 370 -4.29 10.75 -11.11
C MET A 370 -4.14 12.11 -10.42
N SER A 371 -3.38 12.18 -9.32
CA SER A 371 -3.20 13.42 -8.56
C SER A 371 -2.39 14.48 -9.31
N SER A 372 -1.53 14.05 -10.23
CA SER A 372 -0.69 14.93 -11.07
C SER A 372 -1.51 15.76 -12.06
N PHE A 373 -2.76 15.37 -12.35
CA PHE A 373 -3.65 16.05 -13.29
C PHE A 373 -4.74 16.81 -12.54
N ASN A 374 -4.62 18.14 -12.45
CA ASN A 374 -5.54 18.99 -11.67
C ASN A 374 -7.02 18.85 -12.04
N TYR A 375 -7.36 18.54 -13.30
CA TYR A 375 -8.76 18.33 -13.72
C TYR A 375 -9.37 17.02 -13.19
N MET A 376 -8.54 16.03 -12.82
CA MET A 376 -9.01 14.79 -12.20
C MET A 376 -9.29 14.96 -10.69
N ARG A 377 -8.88 16.08 -10.08
CA ARG A 377 -8.99 16.35 -8.63
C ARG A 377 -10.40 16.13 -8.03
N PRO A 378 -11.52 16.46 -8.70
CA PRO A 378 -12.86 16.21 -8.15
C PRO A 378 -13.16 14.73 -7.86
N ILE A 379 -12.55 13.79 -8.60
CA ILE A 379 -12.76 12.35 -8.45
C ILE A 379 -12.20 11.84 -7.12
N TRP A 380 -10.97 12.24 -6.79
CA TRP A 380 -10.17 11.60 -5.74
C TRP A 380 -10.00 12.45 -4.48
N LYS A 381 -10.06 13.79 -4.55
CA LYS A 381 -9.71 14.71 -3.44
C LYS A 381 -10.39 14.32 -2.12
N LYS A 382 -11.72 14.12 -2.16
CA LYS A 382 -12.51 13.82 -0.96
C LYS A 382 -12.01 12.56 -0.27
N ASN A 383 -11.81 11.47 -1.02
CA ASN A 383 -11.41 10.19 -0.46
C ASN A 383 -9.93 10.16 -0.05
N ALA A 384 -9.05 10.89 -0.75
CA ALA A 384 -7.67 11.05 -0.32
C ALA A 384 -7.57 11.82 1.01
N MET A 385 -8.40 12.84 1.19
CA MET A 385 -8.53 13.55 2.47
C MET A 385 -9.09 12.64 3.57
N GLU A 386 -10.17 11.89 3.31
CA GLU A 386 -10.70 10.86 4.23
C GLU A 386 -9.62 9.86 4.67
N LEU A 387 -8.79 9.39 3.74
CA LEU A 387 -7.70 8.44 4.01
C LEU A 387 -6.55 9.06 4.81
N LEU A 388 -6.18 10.32 4.54
CA LEU A 388 -5.14 11.02 5.32
C LEU A 388 -5.52 11.14 6.81
N TRP A 389 -6.80 11.40 7.09
CA TRP A 389 -7.31 11.54 8.47
C TRP A 389 -7.59 10.20 9.17
N ASP A 390 -7.53 9.07 8.47
CA ASP A 390 -7.69 7.75 9.08
C ASP A 390 -6.53 7.44 10.05
N ASN A 391 -6.84 6.85 11.21
CA ASN A 391 -5.85 6.45 12.21
C ASN A 391 -4.92 5.35 11.71
N SER A 392 -5.37 4.56 10.72
CA SER A 392 -4.54 3.54 10.07
C SER A 392 -3.82 4.02 8.80
N PHE A 393 -3.78 5.35 8.53
CA PHE A 393 -3.17 5.92 7.33
C PHE A 393 -1.77 5.34 7.06
N PHE A 394 -0.87 5.44 8.04
CA PHE A 394 0.54 5.03 7.94
C PHE A 394 0.77 3.51 7.88
N LYS A 395 -0.27 2.68 8.08
CA LYS A 395 -0.21 1.23 7.81
C LYS A 395 -0.14 1.01 6.30
N MET A 396 1.09 0.95 5.79
CA MET A 396 1.46 0.77 4.39
C MET A 396 2.95 0.47 4.26
N ASP A 397 3.37 -0.05 3.09
CA ASP A 397 4.77 -0.26 2.78
C ASP A 397 5.45 1.02 2.26
N ILE A 398 6.80 1.03 2.23
CA ILE A 398 7.60 2.19 1.82
C ILE A 398 7.32 2.59 0.35
N HIS A 399 6.97 1.66 -0.54
CA HIS A 399 6.68 1.99 -1.94
C HIS A 399 5.33 2.71 -2.08
N ALA A 400 4.30 2.29 -1.33
CA ALA A 400 3.04 3.02 -1.28
C ALA A 400 3.23 4.38 -0.62
N LEU A 401 4.01 4.47 0.47
CA LEU A 401 4.31 5.73 1.15
C LEU A 401 4.94 6.77 0.21
N LYS A 402 5.89 6.35 -0.64
CA LYS A 402 6.48 7.21 -1.68
C LYS A 402 5.45 7.70 -2.71
N SER A 403 4.46 6.87 -3.05
CA SER A 403 3.34 7.28 -3.91
C SER A 403 2.47 8.30 -3.18
N TRP A 404 2.21 8.10 -1.89
CA TRP A 404 1.46 9.04 -1.05
C TRP A 404 2.15 10.40 -0.84
N LEU A 405 3.48 10.49 -0.87
CA LEU A 405 4.17 11.79 -0.87
C LEU A 405 3.70 12.67 -2.05
N VAL A 406 3.59 12.10 -3.26
CA VAL A 406 3.08 12.82 -4.45
C VAL A 406 1.62 13.21 -4.28
N VAL A 407 0.79 12.31 -3.74
CA VAL A 407 -0.64 12.56 -3.49
C VAL A 407 -0.85 13.71 -2.50
N ILE A 408 -0.11 13.72 -1.39
CA ILE A 408 -0.28 14.73 -0.35
C ILE A 408 0.24 16.10 -0.80
N ASP A 409 1.31 16.19 -1.59
CA ASP A 409 1.75 17.45 -2.20
C ASP A 409 0.64 18.02 -3.11
N ASN A 410 0.17 17.23 -4.08
CA ASN A 410 -0.91 17.63 -5.00
C ASN A 410 -2.24 17.97 -4.27
N LEU A 411 -2.51 17.31 -3.14
CA LEU A 411 -3.67 17.58 -2.28
C LEU A 411 -3.54 18.95 -1.58
N MET A 412 -2.40 19.21 -0.93
CA MET A 412 -2.16 20.34 -0.02
C MET A 412 -1.75 21.63 -0.76
N THR A 413 -0.96 21.53 -1.82
CA THR A 413 -0.58 22.66 -2.68
C THR A 413 -1.82 23.35 -3.28
N ASN A 414 -2.89 22.59 -3.49
CA ASN A 414 -4.21 23.07 -3.92
C ASN A 414 -5.25 23.25 -2.78
N ASP A 415 -4.86 23.18 -1.50
CA ASP A 415 -5.78 23.33 -0.35
C ASP A 415 -5.16 24.01 0.88
N LYS A 416 -5.08 25.35 0.85
CA LYS A 416 -4.45 26.14 1.92
C LYS A 416 -5.20 26.11 3.26
N THR A 417 -6.46 25.64 3.32
CA THR A 417 -7.24 25.55 4.56
C THR A 417 -6.90 24.30 5.35
N SER A 418 -6.73 23.15 4.69
CA SER A 418 -6.44 21.86 5.33
C SER A 418 -5.15 21.85 6.14
N PHE A 419 -4.13 22.60 5.70
CA PHE A 419 -2.89 22.77 6.48
C PHE A 419 -3.10 23.55 7.78
N LYS A 420 -3.91 24.62 7.75
CA LYS A 420 -4.27 25.38 8.96
C LYS A 420 -5.13 24.54 9.92
N GLU A 421 -6.05 23.76 9.37
CA GLU A 421 -6.89 22.82 10.12
C GLU A 421 -6.05 21.73 10.82
N LEU A 422 -5.01 21.23 10.14
CA LEU A 422 -4.03 20.30 10.74
C LEU A 422 -3.25 20.95 11.90
N LEU A 423 -2.74 22.17 11.71
CA LEU A 423 -2.06 22.91 12.78
C LEU A 423 -3.00 23.21 13.98
N ALA A 424 -4.28 23.48 13.73
CA ALA A 424 -5.27 23.72 14.78
C ALA A 424 -5.57 22.46 15.61
N ARG A 425 -5.43 21.26 15.04
CA ARG A 425 -5.59 19.96 15.75
C ARG A 425 -4.41 19.58 16.66
N ILE A 426 -3.28 20.28 16.57
CA ILE A 426 -2.04 19.97 17.29
C ILE A 426 -1.90 20.79 18.59
N THR A 427 -2.74 21.81 18.79
CA THR A 427 -2.73 22.66 20.00
C THR A 427 -3.04 21.86 21.28
N THR A 428 -2.54 22.36 22.41
CA THR A 428 -2.84 21.86 23.75
C THR A 428 -4.07 22.56 24.37
N SER A 429 -4.52 23.67 23.79
CA SER A 429 -5.72 24.39 24.21
C SER A 429 -6.99 23.52 24.10
N THR A 430 -7.61 23.23 25.25
CA THR A 430 -8.79 22.39 25.37
C THR A 430 -10.02 22.96 24.68
N SER A 431 -10.43 22.38 23.55
CA SER A 431 -11.67 22.74 22.83
C SER A 431 -12.70 21.60 22.75
N THR A 432 -12.76 20.74 23.78
CA THR A 432 -13.91 19.83 24.01
C THR A 432 -14.00 19.40 25.48
N THR A 433 -14.56 20.28 26.32
CA THR A 433 -14.77 20.04 27.77
C THR A 433 -15.69 18.86 28.11
N PHE A 434 -16.38 18.28 27.11
CA PHE A 434 -17.19 17.07 27.27
C PHE A 434 -16.47 15.78 26.84
N SER A 435 -15.40 15.83 26.05
CA SER A 435 -14.66 14.64 25.61
C SER A 435 -13.64 14.16 26.65
N THR A 436 -13.09 15.10 27.42
CA THR A 436 -12.13 14.86 28.51
C THR A 436 -12.69 14.12 29.72
N LEU A 437 -14.01 13.89 29.77
CA LEU A 437 -14.67 13.11 30.84
C LEU A 437 -14.78 11.61 30.53
N ILE A 438 -14.50 11.18 29.29
CA ILE A 438 -14.75 9.80 28.82
C ILE A 438 -13.52 9.19 28.11
N THR A 439 -12.63 10.02 27.53
CA THR A 439 -11.37 9.58 26.89
C THR A 439 -10.20 9.61 27.87
N SER A 440 -9.32 8.60 27.83
CA SER A 440 -8.13 8.58 28.67
C SER A 440 -7.09 9.61 28.21
N LYS A 441 -6.32 10.16 29.16
CA LYS A 441 -5.22 11.10 28.88
C LYS A 441 -4.18 10.53 27.91
N GLU A 442 -3.93 9.22 27.99
CA GLU A 442 -3.03 8.48 27.09
C GLU A 442 -3.55 8.45 25.66
N GLN A 443 -4.86 8.21 25.47
CA GLN A 443 -5.49 8.21 24.15
C GLN A 443 -5.50 9.62 23.51
N GLU A 444 -5.61 10.69 24.31
CA GLU A 444 -5.45 12.06 23.80
C GLU A 444 -4.01 12.31 23.31
N TYR A 445 -3.01 11.81 24.04
CA TYR A 445 -1.60 11.93 23.65
C TYR A 445 -1.28 11.15 22.36
N GLU A 446 -1.82 9.94 22.21
CA GLU A 446 -1.71 9.14 21.00
C GLU A 446 -2.34 9.88 19.80
N MET A 447 -3.56 10.41 19.93
CA MET A 447 -4.21 11.19 18.88
C MET A 447 -3.41 12.44 18.50
N ARG A 448 -2.87 13.18 19.47
CA ARG A 448 -2.05 14.39 19.22
C ARG A 448 -0.71 14.03 18.55
N ALA A 449 -0.07 12.93 18.96
CA ALA A 449 1.12 12.40 18.33
C ALA A 449 0.86 12.01 16.86
N GLN A 450 -0.27 11.38 16.55
CA GLN A 450 -0.64 11.06 15.16
C GLN A 450 -0.91 12.33 14.32
N TYR A 451 -1.39 13.44 14.89
CA TYR A 451 -1.49 14.71 14.16
C TYR A 451 -0.11 15.33 13.90
N LEU A 452 0.83 15.25 14.86
CA LEU A 452 2.23 15.64 14.64
C LEU A 452 2.90 14.78 13.54
N LYS A 453 2.68 13.46 13.55
CA LYS A 453 3.16 12.54 12.49
C LYS A 453 2.61 12.94 11.11
N ARG A 454 1.32 13.30 11.03
CA ARG A 454 0.72 13.83 9.77
C ARG A 454 1.30 15.17 9.36
N LEU A 455 1.57 16.11 10.28
CA LEU A 455 2.23 17.38 9.98
C LEU A 455 3.64 17.16 9.42
N ALA A 456 4.43 16.29 10.04
CA ALA A 456 5.74 15.90 9.55
C ALA A 456 5.64 15.28 8.14
N PHE A 457 4.66 14.40 7.88
CA PHE A 457 4.49 13.81 6.55
C PHE A 457 4.09 14.84 5.48
N VAL A 458 3.19 15.77 5.81
CA VAL A 458 2.76 16.86 4.89
C VAL A 458 3.92 17.78 4.52
N ILE A 459 4.77 18.14 5.48
CA ILE A 459 5.99 18.94 5.21
C ILE A 459 6.99 18.11 4.39
N LEU A 460 7.09 16.79 4.62
CA LEU A 460 7.98 15.93 3.83
C LEU A 460 7.50 15.76 2.38
N SER A 461 6.19 15.75 2.12
CA SER A 461 5.67 15.75 0.74
C SER A 461 5.91 17.05 -0.01
N SER A 462 5.91 18.20 0.68
CA SER A 462 5.90 19.50 0.02
C SER A 462 7.21 19.84 -0.68
N THR A 463 7.16 20.81 -1.60
CA THR A 463 8.38 21.40 -2.19
C THR A 463 9.22 22.12 -1.14
N ARG A 464 10.52 22.29 -1.44
CA ARG A 464 11.48 22.93 -0.53
C ARG A 464 11.05 24.37 -0.20
N ASP A 465 11.15 24.75 1.07
CA ASP A 465 10.79 26.08 1.60
C ASP A 465 9.29 26.48 1.45
N GLN A 466 8.40 25.57 1.03
CA GLN A 466 6.97 25.84 0.78
C GLN A 466 6.20 26.37 2.01
N TYR A 467 6.53 25.90 3.21
CA TYR A 467 5.92 26.36 4.47
C TYR A 467 6.81 27.31 5.28
N SER A 468 7.82 27.93 4.65
CA SER A 468 8.71 28.90 5.30
C SER A 468 7.94 30.06 5.97
N GLY A 469 6.88 30.56 5.33
CA GLY A 469 6.01 31.60 5.90
C GLY A 469 5.16 31.17 7.10
N GLN A 470 4.96 29.86 7.30
CA GLN A 470 4.26 29.30 8.47
C GLN A 470 5.23 28.73 9.51
N LEU A 471 6.54 28.79 9.29
CA LEU A 471 7.53 28.11 10.14
C LEU A 471 7.48 28.56 11.61
N ASN A 472 7.22 29.84 11.87
CA ASN A 472 7.06 30.35 13.23
C ASN A 472 5.81 29.75 13.93
N GLU A 473 4.68 29.60 13.23
CA GLU A 473 3.48 28.95 13.78
C GLU A 473 3.73 27.44 14.01
N ILE A 474 4.42 26.77 13.08
CA ILE A 474 4.84 25.38 13.25
C ILE A 474 5.73 25.23 14.49
N HIS A 475 6.74 26.09 14.65
CA HIS A 475 7.67 26.09 15.78
C HIS A 475 6.97 26.34 17.12
N GLU A 476 6.04 27.29 17.16
CA GLU A 476 5.20 27.55 18.33
C GLU A 476 4.44 26.29 18.76
N ARG A 477 3.77 25.60 17.82
CA ARG A 477 3.03 24.36 18.13
C ARG A 477 3.94 23.21 18.56
N LEU A 478 5.14 23.09 17.99
CA LEU A 478 6.14 22.08 18.42
C LEU A 478 6.63 22.37 19.85
N THR A 479 6.98 23.62 20.17
CA THR A 479 7.45 24.01 21.50
C THR A 479 6.35 24.02 22.57
N GLU A 480 5.10 24.28 22.19
CA GLU A 480 3.91 24.07 23.02
C GLU A 480 3.79 22.60 23.45
N ASN A 481 3.95 21.67 22.50
CA ASN A 481 3.86 20.23 22.75
C ASN A 481 5.01 19.68 23.61
N LEU A 482 6.22 20.23 23.49
CA LEU A 482 7.39 19.84 24.31
C LEU A 482 7.28 20.23 25.79
N ARG A 483 6.38 21.16 26.15
CA ARG A 483 6.12 21.54 27.55
C ARG A 483 5.30 20.48 28.30
N LEU A 484 4.82 19.43 27.63
CA LEU A 484 4.00 18.39 28.26
C LEU A 484 4.87 17.43 29.08
N CYS A 485 4.83 17.58 30.41
CA CYS A 485 5.50 16.67 31.32
C CYS A 485 5.08 15.21 31.10
N GLN A 486 6.06 14.32 30.89
CA GLN A 486 5.88 12.87 30.74
C GLN A 486 5.03 12.45 29.51
N ALA A 487 5.22 13.09 28.35
CA ALA A 487 4.54 12.74 27.08
C ALA A 487 5.51 12.18 26.00
N PRO A 488 6.14 11.00 26.20
CA PRO A 488 7.19 10.49 25.31
C PRO A 488 6.74 10.26 23.86
N VAL A 489 5.50 9.79 23.66
CA VAL A 489 4.93 9.57 22.32
C VAL A 489 4.82 10.89 21.53
N ILE A 490 4.40 11.97 22.18
CA ILE A 490 4.32 13.31 21.56
C ILE A 490 5.73 13.82 21.23
N HIS A 491 6.66 13.75 22.19
CA HIS A 491 8.01 14.28 22.02
C HIS A 491 8.78 13.55 20.90
N SER A 492 8.56 12.24 20.75
CA SER A 492 9.10 11.43 19.65
C SER A 492 8.65 11.93 18.28
N GLN A 493 7.37 12.32 18.14
CA GLN A 493 6.86 12.92 16.92
C GLN A 493 7.35 14.36 16.71
N VAL A 494 7.60 15.15 17.77
CA VAL A 494 8.23 16.47 17.64
C VAL A 494 9.68 16.36 17.11
N PHE A 495 10.47 15.40 17.59
CA PHE A 495 11.80 15.14 17.02
C PHE A 495 11.72 14.68 15.55
N THR A 496 10.70 13.91 15.19
CA THR A 496 10.43 13.54 13.78
C THR A 496 10.07 14.76 12.93
N CYS A 497 9.24 15.70 13.43
CA CYS A 497 8.98 16.99 12.79
C CYS A 497 10.27 17.79 12.57
N TYR A 498 11.14 17.91 13.58
CA TYR A 498 12.41 18.63 13.42
C TYR A 498 13.31 18.01 12.34
N ARG A 499 13.39 16.67 12.26
CA ARG A 499 14.15 15.99 11.19
C ARG A 499 13.59 16.28 9.80
N VAL A 500 12.28 16.24 9.60
CA VAL A 500 11.66 16.63 8.32
C VAL A 500 11.95 18.09 7.98
N LEU A 501 11.78 18.99 8.96
CA LEU A 501 12.03 20.42 8.78
C LEU A 501 13.46 20.64 8.27
N LEU A 502 14.48 20.03 8.90
CA LEU A 502 15.90 20.16 8.50
C LEU A 502 16.16 19.77 7.03
N VAL A 503 15.38 18.82 6.48
CA VAL A 503 15.47 18.39 5.08
C VAL A 503 14.75 19.36 4.14
N ARG A 504 13.60 19.89 4.55
CA ARG A 504 12.66 20.62 3.68
C ARG A 504 12.76 22.14 3.73
N MET A 505 13.29 22.72 4.81
CA MET A 505 13.49 24.16 4.96
C MET A 505 14.96 24.55 4.76
N SER A 506 15.20 25.78 4.34
CA SER A 506 16.52 26.37 4.22
C SER A 506 17.14 26.73 5.57
N PRO A 507 18.48 26.65 5.72
CA PRO A 507 19.16 26.88 7.00
C PRO A 507 18.89 28.27 7.61
N HIS A 508 18.65 29.28 6.76
CA HIS A 508 18.38 30.65 7.18
C HIS A 508 17.06 30.78 7.96
N CYS A 509 16.06 29.94 7.67
CA CYS A 509 14.78 29.96 8.36
C CYS A 509 14.85 29.39 9.78
N PHE A 510 15.90 28.64 10.14
CA PHE A 510 16.04 28.01 11.46
C PHE A 510 16.63 28.89 12.56
N VAL A 511 17.04 30.13 12.29
CA VAL A 511 17.75 30.98 13.27
C VAL A 511 16.99 31.10 14.61
N SER A 512 15.66 31.22 14.58
CA SER A 512 14.78 31.23 15.76
C SER A 512 14.53 29.85 16.38
N VAL A 513 14.69 28.78 15.62
CA VAL A 513 14.37 27.39 15.99
C VAL A 513 15.54 26.68 16.68
N TRP A 514 16.79 27.05 16.35
CA TRP A 514 17.99 26.41 16.90
C TRP A 514 18.03 26.36 18.44
N PRO A 515 17.74 27.45 19.19
CA PRO A 515 17.89 27.42 20.65
C PRO A 515 16.97 26.38 21.32
N SER A 516 15.72 26.25 20.88
CA SER A 516 14.82 25.23 21.45
C SER A 516 15.26 23.82 21.07
N MET A 517 15.56 23.58 19.80
CA MET A 517 15.94 22.23 19.33
C MET A 517 17.23 21.72 20.00
N ILE A 518 18.24 22.59 20.16
CA ILE A 518 19.48 22.24 20.90
C ILE A 518 19.18 21.98 22.39
N THR A 519 18.30 22.77 23.01
CA THR A 519 17.92 22.58 24.41
C THR A 519 17.25 21.21 24.62
N GLU A 520 16.28 20.85 23.77
CA GLU A 520 15.62 19.54 23.85
C GLU A 520 16.57 18.37 23.56
N MET A 521 17.52 18.54 22.64
CA MET A 521 18.57 17.52 22.38
C MET A 521 19.47 17.30 23.60
N VAL A 522 19.88 18.36 24.29
CA VAL A 522 20.66 18.24 25.53
C VAL A 522 19.84 17.58 26.63
N GLN A 523 18.56 17.96 26.79
CA GLN A 523 17.66 17.36 27.75
C GLN A 523 17.48 15.85 27.51
N ILE A 524 17.22 15.41 26.26
CA ILE A 524 16.95 13.99 26.00
C ILE A 524 18.20 13.13 26.16
N LEU A 525 19.38 13.63 25.76
CA LEU A 525 20.64 12.90 25.98
C LEU A 525 21.01 12.81 27.47
N ALA A 526 20.70 13.84 28.27
CA ALA A 526 20.82 13.79 29.72
C ALA A 526 19.80 12.81 30.37
N GLN A 527 18.59 12.69 29.83
CA GLN A 527 17.61 11.69 30.29
C GLN A 527 18.07 10.26 29.99
N ILE A 528 18.67 10.01 28.81
CA ILE A 528 19.29 8.71 28.49
C ILE A 528 20.43 8.40 29.48
N GLU A 529 21.30 9.38 29.75
CA GLU A 529 22.40 9.24 30.70
C GLU A 529 21.90 8.88 32.11
N GLN A 530 20.88 9.58 32.62
CA GLN A 530 20.23 9.26 33.90
C GLN A 530 19.58 7.87 33.90
N HIS A 531 18.89 7.47 32.82
CA HIS A 531 18.27 6.15 32.70
C HIS A 531 19.31 5.02 32.67
N LEU A 532 20.47 5.23 32.04
CA LEU A 532 21.57 4.28 32.07
C LEU A 532 22.21 4.17 33.46
N LEU A 533 22.41 5.29 34.14
CA LEU A 533 22.94 5.35 35.51
C LEU A 533 21.99 4.73 36.56
N THR A 534 20.69 4.70 36.30
CA THR A 534 19.70 4.13 37.23
C THR A 534 19.64 2.60 37.10
N SER A 535 19.92 1.89 38.19
CA SER A 535 19.83 0.42 38.24
C SER A 535 18.37 -0.05 38.39
N PRO A 536 17.94 -1.12 37.70
CA PRO A 536 16.56 -1.63 37.77
C PRO A 536 16.18 -2.28 39.11
N SER A 537 17.14 -2.41 40.04
CA SER A 537 17.07 -3.26 41.24
C SER A 537 16.10 -2.82 42.35
N ASN A 538 15.57 -1.60 42.32
CA ASN A 538 15.00 -0.95 43.52
C ASN A 538 13.47 -0.79 43.57
N LEU A 539 12.69 -1.23 42.58
CA LEU A 539 11.23 -0.97 42.53
C LEU A 539 10.36 -2.17 42.07
N ALA A 540 10.79 -3.41 42.29
CA ALA A 540 10.07 -4.62 41.87
C ALA A 540 8.83 -4.93 42.75
N ALA A 541 7.69 -4.27 42.51
CA ALA A 541 6.45 -4.53 43.27
C ALA A 541 5.09 -4.19 42.61
N PHE A 542 5.01 -3.56 41.42
CA PHE A 542 3.72 -3.18 40.81
C PHE A 542 3.71 -3.20 39.27
N ASP A 543 2.69 -3.83 38.69
CA ASP A 543 2.30 -3.91 37.26
C ASP A 543 3.44 -3.92 36.22
N GLU A 544 3.94 -5.13 35.97
CA GLU A 544 4.98 -5.43 34.98
C GLU A 544 4.57 -5.04 33.55
N GLN A 545 3.29 -5.22 33.20
CA GLN A 545 2.76 -5.00 31.85
C GLN A 545 2.59 -3.51 31.51
N GLN A 546 2.12 -2.69 32.46
CA GLN A 546 2.00 -1.23 32.27
C GLN A 546 3.38 -0.54 32.28
N ARG A 547 4.36 -1.11 33.01
CA ARG A 547 5.76 -0.65 32.96
C ARG A 547 6.40 -0.92 31.61
N SER A 548 6.32 -2.15 31.10
CA SER A 548 6.88 -2.50 29.79
C SER A 548 6.42 -1.55 28.68
N ALA A 549 5.12 -1.27 28.60
CA ALA A 549 4.58 -0.34 27.59
C ALA A 549 5.10 1.10 27.74
N ARG A 550 5.30 1.57 28.98
CA ARG A 550 5.86 2.90 29.26
C ARG A 550 7.35 2.97 28.95
N ASP A 551 8.09 1.91 29.24
CA ASP A 551 9.52 1.80 28.96
C ASP A 551 9.78 1.69 27.44
N ASP A 552 8.92 0.99 26.69
CA ASP A 552 8.93 0.98 25.23
C ASP A 552 8.70 2.36 24.61
N GLN A 553 7.69 3.12 25.08
CA GLN A 553 7.45 4.50 24.62
C GLN A 553 8.64 5.43 24.92
N LEU A 554 9.28 5.25 26.08
CA LEU A 554 10.46 5.99 26.50
C LEU A 554 11.70 5.63 25.65
N LEU A 555 11.89 4.36 25.31
CA LEU A 555 12.95 3.90 24.40
C LEU A 555 12.73 4.43 22.96
N GLN A 556 11.48 4.47 22.49
CA GLN A 556 11.14 5.10 21.21
C GLN A 556 11.47 6.60 21.19
N LEU A 557 11.23 7.32 22.30
CA LEU A 557 11.63 8.72 22.43
C LEU A 557 13.16 8.88 22.38
N PHE A 558 13.90 8.04 23.10
CA PHE A 558 15.37 8.04 23.08
C PHE A 558 15.91 7.79 21.66
N LEU A 559 15.33 6.81 20.95
CA LEU A 559 15.66 6.53 19.55
C LEU A 559 15.36 7.74 18.63
N ALA A 560 14.23 8.44 18.83
CA ALA A 560 13.88 9.63 18.05
C ALA A 560 14.88 10.79 18.28
N GLY A 561 15.30 11.01 19.53
CA GLY A 561 16.36 11.97 19.87
C GLY A 561 17.71 11.64 19.21
N CYS A 562 18.11 10.36 19.26
CA CYS A 562 19.32 9.88 18.58
C CYS A 562 19.25 10.03 17.06
N LYS A 563 18.11 9.73 16.42
CA LYS A 563 17.88 9.94 14.98
C LYS A 563 17.95 11.42 14.58
N LEU A 564 17.54 12.35 15.45
CA LEU A 564 17.70 13.78 15.22
C LEU A 564 19.18 14.20 15.26
N LEU A 565 19.94 13.69 16.24
CA LEU A 565 21.40 13.91 16.30
C LEU A 565 22.11 13.32 15.08
N GLU A 566 21.76 12.10 14.65
CA GLU A 566 22.26 11.46 13.43
C GLU A 566 22.00 12.36 12.20
N THR A 567 20.77 12.86 12.06
CA THR A 567 20.35 13.74 10.96
C THR A 567 21.22 15.01 10.88
N LEU A 568 21.49 15.65 12.04
CA LEU A 568 22.37 16.82 12.13
C LEU A 568 23.85 16.51 11.85
N CYS A 569 24.28 15.26 12.04
CA CYS A 569 25.64 14.81 11.72
C CYS A 569 25.82 14.38 10.26
N ILE A 570 24.76 13.87 9.60
CA ILE A 570 24.76 13.51 8.17
C ILE A 570 24.74 14.76 7.27
N LEU A 571 24.09 15.84 7.72
CA LEU A 571 24.04 17.09 6.95
C LEU A 571 25.42 17.75 6.83
N PRO A 572 25.81 18.29 5.66
CA PRO A 572 27.11 18.93 5.46
C PRO A 572 27.35 20.08 6.44
N SER A 573 28.60 20.28 6.85
CA SER A 573 28.97 21.32 7.84
C SER A 573 28.57 22.74 7.40
N GLY A 574 28.68 23.04 6.10
CA GLY A 574 28.21 24.31 5.52
C GLY A 574 26.70 24.45 5.38
N TYR A 575 25.93 23.35 5.47
CA TYR A 575 24.46 23.39 5.45
C TYR A 575 23.90 23.75 6.83
N VAL A 576 24.59 23.41 7.92
CA VAL A 576 24.11 23.69 9.28
C VAL A 576 25.18 24.39 10.14
N PRO A 577 25.51 25.68 9.87
CA PRO A 577 26.57 26.38 10.58
C PRO A 577 26.34 26.48 12.09
N GLN A 578 25.10 26.72 12.53
CA GLN A 578 24.75 26.87 13.94
C GLN A 578 24.98 25.57 14.74
N PHE A 579 24.70 24.41 14.13
CA PHE A 579 25.02 23.13 14.75
C PHE A 579 26.53 22.91 14.89
N GLN A 580 27.36 23.38 13.93
CA GLN A 580 28.81 23.24 14.07
C GLN A 580 29.37 23.96 15.31
N MET A 581 28.75 25.07 15.73
CA MET A 581 29.14 25.81 16.95
C MET A 581 28.94 25.01 18.25
N CYS A 582 28.03 24.03 18.26
CA CYS A 582 27.70 23.19 19.41
C CYS A 582 27.95 21.68 19.19
N LYS A 583 28.42 21.27 18.01
CA LYS A 583 28.66 19.85 17.65
C LYS A 583 29.58 19.13 18.66
N TRP A 584 30.56 19.84 19.21
CA TRP A 584 31.48 19.34 20.24
C TRP A 584 30.78 18.88 21.53
N THR A 585 29.62 19.44 21.87
CA THR A 585 28.80 19.01 23.01
C THR A 585 28.29 17.58 22.83
N PHE A 586 28.02 17.20 21.58
CA PHE A 586 27.34 15.96 21.23
C PHE A 586 28.29 14.87 20.74
N VAL A 587 29.21 15.19 19.83
CA VAL A 587 30.05 14.23 19.10
C VAL A 587 31.54 14.56 19.24
N SER A 588 32.36 13.53 19.47
CA SER A 588 33.81 13.69 19.58
C SER A 588 34.46 13.99 18.22
N PRO A 589 35.42 14.92 18.14
CA PRO A 589 36.27 15.07 16.96
C PRO A 589 37.13 13.81 16.72
N ILE A 590 37.23 13.36 15.46
CA ILE A 590 37.92 12.10 15.08
C ILE A 590 39.38 12.05 15.58
N GLY A 591 40.07 13.20 15.65
CA GLY A 591 41.43 13.29 16.18
C GLY A 591 41.60 12.84 17.64
N SER A 592 40.53 12.89 18.44
CA SER A 592 40.54 12.47 19.85
C SER A 592 40.35 10.96 20.01
N VAL A 593 39.52 10.34 19.15
CA VAL A 593 39.24 8.90 19.16
C VAL A 593 40.49 8.10 18.75
N ASN A 594 41.14 8.51 17.66
CA ASN A 594 42.34 7.85 17.14
C ASN A 594 43.54 7.93 18.12
N LYS A 595 43.55 8.88 19.05
CA LYS A 595 44.56 8.97 20.13
C LYS A 595 44.28 8.04 21.30
N ARG A 596 43.01 7.73 21.61
CA ARG A 596 42.65 6.80 22.69
C ARG A 596 42.85 5.34 22.25
N ILE A 597 42.41 4.99 21.04
CA ILE A 597 42.53 3.62 20.49
C ILE A 597 44.00 3.21 20.31
N LYS A 598 44.87 4.07 19.77
CA LYS A 598 46.28 3.72 19.50
C LYS A 598 47.15 3.55 20.74
N ASN A 599 46.71 4.03 21.91
CA ASN A 599 47.58 4.15 23.09
C ASN A 599 47.21 3.20 24.26
N ASN A 600 46.19 2.33 24.11
CA ASN A 600 45.77 1.36 25.14
C ASN A 600 45.64 1.94 26.57
N TYR A 601 45.20 3.20 26.71
CA TYR A 601 44.99 3.79 28.03
C TYR A 601 43.78 3.12 28.71
N PRO A 602 43.90 2.63 29.95
CA PRO A 602 42.77 2.07 30.68
C PRO A 602 41.70 3.15 30.93
N PRO A 603 40.40 2.78 31.02
CA PRO A 603 39.30 3.73 31.14
C PRO A 603 39.32 4.58 32.43
N THR A 604 40.24 4.31 33.34
CA THR A 604 40.43 5.02 34.62
C THR A 604 41.52 6.09 34.59
N SER A 605 42.39 6.16 33.56
CA SER A 605 43.41 7.21 33.47
C SER A 605 42.86 8.47 32.83
N THR A 606 42.28 9.35 33.65
CA THR A 606 41.93 10.73 33.28
C THR A 606 43.20 11.53 32.97
N ASN A 607 43.60 11.56 31.69
CA ASN A 607 44.48 12.61 31.22
C ASN A 607 43.79 13.97 31.46
N SER A 608 44.36 14.77 32.35
CA SER A 608 43.78 15.98 32.97
C SER A 608 43.53 17.17 32.03
N ASN A 609 43.56 16.95 30.70
CA ASN A 609 43.43 17.99 29.68
C ASN A 609 42.08 17.93 28.90
N ASP A 610 41.30 16.84 29.02
CA ASP A 610 39.95 16.78 28.43
C ASP A 610 38.93 17.40 29.41
N LEU A 611 38.85 18.73 29.45
CA LEU A 611 37.92 19.51 30.31
C LEU A 611 36.44 19.20 30.11
N PHE A 612 36.06 18.57 29.00
CA PHE A 612 34.68 18.23 28.67
C PHE A 612 34.60 16.93 27.85
N VAL A 613 33.61 16.08 28.16
CA VAL A 613 33.37 14.81 27.44
C VAL A 613 32.02 14.89 26.69
N PRO A 614 31.98 14.72 25.36
CA PRO A 614 30.74 14.77 24.57
C PRO A 614 29.73 13.70 24.97
N TYR A 615 28.43 13.99 24.79
CA TYR A 615 27.34 13.05 25.12
C TYR A 615 27.51 11.67 24.46
N SER A 616 27.86 11.60 23.17
CA SER A 616 28.07 10.31 22.48
C SER A 616 29.12 9.43 23.17
N VAL A 617 30.19 10.01 23.71
CA VAL A 617 31.26 9.27 24.41
C VAL A 617 30.77 8.78 25.77
N ARG A 618 30.11 9.66 26.55
CA ARG A 618 29.54 9.31 27.87
C ARG A 618 28.48 8.21 27.75
N LEU A 619 27.55 8.35 26.80
CA LEU A 619 26.51 7.36 26.56
C LEU A 619 27.08 6.02 26.08
N ASN A 620 28.07 6.01 25.18
CA ASN A 620 28.73 4.79 24.73
C ASN A 620 29.48 4.07 25.86
N GLN A 621 30.14 4.83 26.75
CA GLN A 621 30.79 4.26 27.94
C GLN A 621 29.78 3.63 28.90
N LEU A 622 28.63 4.30 29.15
CA LEU A 622 27.57 3.77 30.00
C LEU A 622 26.84 2.55 29.40
N LEU A 623 26.63 2.54 28.08
CA LEU A 623 26.07 1.39 27.36
C LEU A 623 27.01 0.19 27.46
N ASN A 624 28.30 0.35 27.13
CA ASN A 624 29.29 -0.72 27.23
C ASN A 624 29.44 -1.23 28.68
N ALA A 625 29.36 -0.34 29.67
CA ALA A 625 29.43 -0.74 31.08
C ALA A 625 28.17 -1.50 31.57
N LYS A 626 26.99 -1.23 30.99
CA LYS A 626 25.70 -1.83 31.41
C LYS A 626 25.33 -3.09 30.63
N TYR A 627 25.75 -3.19 29.37
CA TYR A 627 25.33 -4.25 28.43
C TYR A 627 26.49 -4.98 27.72
N GLY A 628 27.74 -4.53 27.88
CA GLY A 628 28.89 -5.07 27.15
C GLY A 628 29.10 -4.42 25.78
N GLU A 629 30.14 -4.84 25.07
CA GLU A 629 30.38 -4.41 23.68
C GLU A 629 29.45 -5.16 22.71
N LEU A 630 28.99 -4.47 21.67
CA LEU A 630 28.08 -5.03 20.66
C LEU A 630 28.78 -6.09 19.81
N SER A 631 28.11 -7.24 19.59
CA SER A 631 28.59 -8.30 18.69
C SER A 631 28.66 -7.80 17.25
N GLN A 632 29.48 -8.45 16.42
CA GLN A 632 29.54 -8.16 14.99
C GLN A 632 28.19 -8.39 14.30
N GLU A 633 27.37 -9.33 14.78
CA GLU A 633 25.99 -9.52 14.33
C GLU A 633 25.07 -8.36 14.74
N ASP A 634 25.24 -7.82 15.96
CA ASP A 634 24.51 -6.62 16.41
C ASP A 634 24.90 -5.37 15.60
N LEU A 635 26.15 -5.30 15.13
CA LEU A 635 26.63 -4.25 14.23
C LEU A 635 25.92 -4.32 12.85
N GLU A 636 25.63 -5.53 12.36
CA GLU A 636 24.91 -5.77 11.11
C GLU A 636 23.39 -5.53 11.23
N ILE A 637 22.81 -5.70 12.42
CA ILE A 637 21.39 -5.41 12.70
C ILE A 637 21.14 -3.89 12.92
N ARG A 638 22.19 -3.06 13.04
CA ARG A 638 22.03 -1.61 13.25
C ARG A 638 21.15 -0.99 12.16
N SER A 639 20.18 -0.20 12.62
CA SER A 639 19.04 0.36 11.86
C SER A 639 19.27 0.66 10.37
N ILE A 640 18.28 0.30 9.55
CA ILE A 640 18.21 0.43 8.08
C ILE A 640 18.65 1.80 7.51
N SER A 641 18.67 2.88 8.31
CA SER A 641 19.39 4.15 8.02
C SER A 641 20.88 3.97 7.60
N LEU A 642 21.48 2.82 7.93
CA LEU A 642 22.86 2.45 7.61
C LEU A 642 22.99 1.57 6.36
N PHE A 643 21.95 0.82 5.99
CA PHE A 643 22.01 -0.14 4.89
C PHE A 643 21.47 0.45 3.58
N ASN A 644 22.39 0.98 2.77
CA ASN A 644 22.30 0.84 1.31
C ASN A 644 23.69 1.01 0.66
N ASN A 645 24.36 -0.13 0.44
CA ASN A 645 25.43 -0.39 -0.53
C ASN A 645 26.50 0.70 -0.75
N SER A 646 27.53 0.72 0.11
CA SER A 646 28.95 0.94 -0.27
C SER A 646 29.92 1.16 0.91
N LEU A 647 29.47 1.08 2.17
CA LEU A 647 30.31 1.40 3.32
C LEU A 647 30.27 0.31 4.42
N SER A 648 31.13 -0.68 4.29
CA SER A 648 31.43 -1.63 5.37
C SER A 648 32.40 -1.02 6.40
N SER A 649 32.46 -1.65 7.57
CA SER A 649 33.50 -1.59 8.62
C SER A 649 33.70 -0.37 9.54
N HIS A 650 33.38 0.89 9.21
CA HIS A 650 33.78 2.02 10.09
C HIS A 650 32.70 3.05 10.46
N ILE A 651 31.88 2.73 11.46
CA ILE A 651 30.90 3.67 12.06
C ILE A 651 31.59 4.82 12.87
N GLY A 652 32.91 4.79 13.00
CA GLY A 652 33.72 5.85 13.63
C GLY A 652 34.55 6.74 12.68
N GLU A 653 34.80 6.33 11.43
CA GLU A 653 35.82 7.00 10.59
C GLU A 653 35.24 7.87 9.47
N ASP A 654 34.12 7.48 8.84
CA ASP A 654 33.63 8.13 7.61
C ASP A 654 32.55 9.21 7.77
N LEU A 655 32.31 9.71 9.00
CA LEU A 655 31.43 10.86 9.25
C LEU A 655 32.03 12.23 8.83
N THR A 656 33.16 12.22 8.10
CA THR A 656 33.85 13.44 7.62
C THR A 656 34.16 13.48 6.13
N GLY A 657 33.86 12.41 5.37
CA GLY A 657 33.61 12.56 3.94
C GLY A 657 32.34 13.39 3.77
N SER A 658 32.46 14.68 3.42
CA SER A 658 31.30 15.56 3.24
C SER A 658 30.43 15.06 2.08
N LEU A 659 29.47 14.20 2.41
CA LEU A 659 28.42 13.74 1.49
C LEU A 659 27.86 14.95 0.74
N PRO A 660 27.78 14.93 -0.61
CA PRO A 660 27.13 15.99 -1.34
C PRO A 660 25.71 16.18 -0.78
N LEU A 661 25.28 17.43 -0.59
CA LEU A 661 24.01 17.75 0.09
C LEU A 661 22.82 16.92 -0.43
N ARG A 662 22.78 16.68 -1.74
CA ARG A 662 21.78 15.83 -2.40
C ARG A 662 21.77 14.38 -1.89
N VAL A 663 22.93 13.78 -1.66
CA VAL A 663 23.08 12.40 -1.16
C VAL A 663 22.74 12.33 0.34
N ALA A 664 23.19 13.31 1.11
CA ALA A 664 22.81 13.46 2.53
C ALA A 664 21.29 13.56 2.70
N ILE A 665 20.63 14.45 1.93
CA ILE A 665 19.18 14.61 1.90
C ILE A 665 18.49 13.29 1.51
N ALA A 666 18.89 12.65 0.40
CA ALA A 666 18.24 11.41 -0.05
C ALA A 666 18.33 10.27 0.98
N ARG A 667 19.44 10.18 1.73
CA ARG A 667 19.60 9.21 2.83
C ARG A 667 18.68 9.51 4.01
N ILE A 668 18.56 10.78 4.39
CA ILE A 668 17.65 11.19 5.48
C ILE A 668 16.18 11.00 5.06
N GLU A 669 15.82 11.32 3.81
CA GLU A 669 14.48 11.05 3.26
C GLU A 669 14.15 9.56 3.25
N GLN A 670 15.10 8.68 2.89
CA GLN A 670 14.91 7.23 2.98
C GLN A 670 14.69 6.78 4.43
N SER A 671 15.49 7.27 5.39
CA SER A 671 15.33 6.97 6.81
C SER A 671 13.96 7.43 7.34
N LEU A 672 13.54 8.65 7.02
CA LEU A 672 12.22 9.18 7.37
C LEU A 672 11.08 8.34 6.78
N CYS A 673 11.21 7.83 5.55
CA CYS A 673 10.21 6.92 4.98
C CYS A 673 10.07 5.62 5.78
N VAL A 674 11.15 5.09 6.36
CA VAL A 674 11.09 3.92 7.27
C VAL A 674 10.38 4.27 8.57
N ASP A 675 10.61 5.46 9.12
CA ASP A 675 9.96 5.93 10.35
C ASP A 675 8.46 6.22 10.20
N PHE A 676 8.03 6.62 9.00
CA PHE A 676 6.62 6.79 8.69
C PHE A 676 5.90 5.46 8.44
N ALA A 677 6.53 4.51 7.74
CA ALA A 677 5.91 3.26 7.28
C ALA A 677 5.67 2.26 8.43
N GLU A 678 4.42 2.17 8.89
CA GLU A 678 3.99 1.10 9.80
C GLU A 678 3.78 -0.17 8.98
N HIS A 679 4.70 -1.12 9.15
CA HIS A 679 4.65 -2.39 8.45
C HIS A 679 3.40 -3.17 8.85
N TRP A 680 2.85 -3.91 7.87
CA TRP A 680 1.79 -4.87 8.12
C TRP A 680 2.26 -5.90 9.14
N GLN A 681 1.56 -5.97 10.28
CA GLN A 681 1.67 -7.13 11.16
C GLN A 681 1.25 -8.35 10.34
N LEU A 682 2.18 -9.29 10.18
CA LEU A 682 2.03 -10.54 9.44
C LEU A 682 1.39 -11.62 10.31
#